data_AF-A0A3N0Y918-F1
#
_entry.id   AF-A0A3N0Y918-F1
#
_cell.length_a   1.000
_cell.length_b   1.000
_cell.length_c   1.000
_cell.angle_alpha   90.00
_cell.angle_beta   90.00
_cell.angle_gamma   90.00
#
_symmetry.space_group_name_H-M   'P 1'
#
loop_
_entity.id
_entity.type
_entity.pdbx_description
1 polymer ?
#
loop_
_entity_poly.entity_id
_entity_poly.type
_entity_poly.pdbx_seq_one_letter_code
_entity_poly.pdbx_strand_id
1 'polypeptide(L)'
;MDSVGVNVIETAALGRPFQLGMLYDCRKDLLIPGFSITASDSIQDKSKLMNVDGGLKLSLLGDLIQVSGAAKYLTDTKTSFLQQRLTLHYHSTSRFEELTVNQLPSENISDNDDNDIATHVVTAILYGADACFVFDREVSSDEDKTKVEGEVKLALEKLQGIIAVDANIDFSMNDNQKSAVNNFTCTFYGDFQLPSNPTSFEDAMKVFADLPKLMKENQTLLGEKQDLGVPLRVWLYPLDKLHSRASKLQKNISMDLIMKIESVIESLNTAEMKCSDLLKDSPALMFAVFHDKILQMKQNCCEYKLRLMKKLGSLLPNIRGNVIKETALNELLKEHDESPFRGSDLTEWLKERERESEIIKTVLRQLKAYGAQVEVNIDAILMDLDVGNLVSYTFTSLNCSDVLLLYQTSNLSLSTKGETDEKHPDFKQNSWLSTEIKKTMRRNLEIFKNLIKSSSCKQDMFIVSSKEMKNNPGSCILLYEHGCDEAVCFTPPSQPVCPVIEEVKGQNVVLKVPPSCPATVELRLLYKPKQDTVWTPKPVQKDQHTVTLTDLREETEYEIKCAALGKLNYTVDSDVIHLRVIEKKIIMAADSVIEHLSLTENKCCELLKDTRTTAFTAFTVFHKKIEDMKRFCQIYRQHFDKTIYSLIQSVQACDEETCALTSLLQAHDESPFNTQDLKEWITGKEKELSTVGEILQQLLDFGAEVNTSLDTVLSDIKVENVVCYTFSSLEQPDKLLSEQENYMKSRKMWKNPGSTLRTLTWFTGNIREKMRENLIMFKELMMSHDSQSTKFVVSSKDHKNHPGSCILLYKNGCDEAVCFTPPSQPVCPVIEEVKGQNVVLKVPPSYSATVELRLLYKLKQDTVWTSKPVQKDQHTVTLTDLREETEYEIKCAALGKLNYTRDSDMIRVITEV
;
A
#
# COMPACT_ATOMS: atom_id res chain seq x y z
N MET A 1 -85.08 51.62 -4.84
CA MET A 1 -83.61 51.60 -4.75
C MET A 1 -83.25 50.93 -3.44
N ASP A 2 -82.68 49.74 -3.50
CA ASP A 2 -81.78 49.14 -2.52
C ASP A 2 -80.98 48.10 -3.32
N SER A 3 -79.66 48.10 -3.19
CA SER A 3 -78.79 47.44 -4.17
C SER A 3 -78.67 45.93 -3.92
N VAL A 4 -79.25 45.13 -4.82
CA VAL A 4 -79.04 43.68 -4.89
C VAL A 4 -77.57 43.39 -5.20
N GLY A 5 -76.81 42.93 -4.20
CA GLY A 5 -75.34 42.91 -4.24
C GLY A 5 -74.68 41.57 -3.88
N VAL A 6 -75.41 40.45 -3.87
CA VAL A 6 -74.86 39.10 -3.69
C VAL A 6 -75.73 38.10 -4.47
N ASN A 7 -75.10 37.16 -5.21
CA ASN A 7 -75.63 35.93 -5.85
C ASN A 7 -75.43 35.77 -7.38
N VAL A 8 -74.89 36.75 -8.10
CA VAL A 8 -74.44 36.53 -9.50
C VAL A 8 -73.05 35.87 -9.50
N ILE A 9 -72.82 34.95 -10.43
CA ILE A 9 -71.53 34.27 -10.61
C ILE A 9 -71.13 34.29 -12.10
N GLU A 10 -69.84 34.34 -12.43
CA GLU A 10 -69.27 34.26 -13.81
C GLU A 10 -68.56 32.88 -14.00
N THR A 11 -68.08 32.44 -15.17
CA THR A 11 -66.91 31.52 -15.32
C THR A 11 -66.50 31.39 -16.79
N ALA A 12 -65.42 30.66 -17.08
CA ALA A 12 -64.95 30.32 -18.41
C ALA A 12 -65.91 29.37 -19.17
N ALA A 13 -66.20 29.71 -20.43
CA ALA A 13 -67.07 28.93 -21.32
C ALA A 13 -66.37 27.68 -21.91
N LEU A 14 -65.04 27.71 -22.05
CA LEU A 14 -64.21 26.56 -22.49
C LEU A 14 -64.58 25.97 -23.87
N GLY A 15 -64.95 26.83 -24.83
CA GLY A 15 -65.31 26.43 -26.19
C GLY A 15 -66.67 25.73 -26.31
N ARG A 16 -67.49 25.74 -25.25
CA ARG A 16 -68.87 25.23 -25.27
C ARG A 16 -69.81 26.30 -25.86
N PRO A 17 -70.80 25.92 -26.71
CA PRO A 17 -71.76 26.87 -27.26
C PRO A 17 -72.73 27.33 -26.17
N PHE A 18 -72.86 28.63 -25.98
CA PHE A 18 -73.83 29.27 -25.09
C PHE A 18 -74.66 30.30 -25.87
N GLN A 19 -75.92 30.42 -25.49
CA GLN A 19 -76.87 31.43 -25.97
C GLN A 19 -77.58 32.03 -24.75
N LEU A 20 -78.02 33.30 -24.86
CA LEU A 20 -78.78 33.97 -23.80
C LEU A 20 -80.02 33.14 -23.44
N GLY A 21 -80.26 32.94 -22.14
CA GLY A 21 -81.38 32.13 -21.64
C GLY A 21 -81.12 30.62 -21.53
N MET A 22 -79.96 30.10 -21.95
CA MET A 22 -79.57 28.71 -21.65
C MET A 22 -79.34 28.49 -20.15
N LEU A 23 -79.43 27.25 -19.67
CA LEU A 23 -79.25 26.89 -18.25
C LEU A 23 -77.81 26.38 -17.99
N TYR A 24 -77.18 26.75 -16.88
CA TYR A 24 -75.72 26.60 -16.69
C TYR A 24 -75.27 26.63 -15.18
N ASP A 25 -73.97 26.45 -14.85
CA ASP A 25 -73.36 26.49 -13.47
C ASP A 25 -71.90 27.05 -13.48
N CYS A 26 -71.48 27.99 -12.58
CA CYS A 26 -70.24 28.81 -12.75
C CYS A 26 -69.67 29.58 -11.49
N ARG A 27 -68.37 29.97 -11.44
CA ARG A 27 -67.69 30.86 -10.41
C ARG A 27 -66.50 31.87 -10.80
N LYS A 28 -66.76 33.13 -11.25
CA LYS A 28 -65.95 34.43 -11.26
C LYS A 28 -64.76 34.65 -12.27
N ASP A 29 -64.22 35.84 -12.67
CA ASP A 29 -64.63 37.31 -12.75
C ASP A 29 -63.76 38.19 -13.77
N LEU A 30 -64.34 39.08 -14.63
CA LEU A 30 -63.87 40.30 -15.41
C LEU A 30 -62.51 40.45 -16.22
N LEU A 31 -62.36 41.54 -17.03
CA LEU A 31 -61.68 41.57 -18.37
C LEU A 31 -60.67 42.74 -18.67
N ILE A 32 -59.51 42.44 -19.32
CA ILE A 32 -58.60 43.36 -20.09
C ILE A 32 -58.00 42.55 -21.28
N PRO A 33 -57.80 43.08 -22.52
CA PRO A 33 -57.09 42.36 -23.58
C PRO A 33 -55.61 42.18 -23.21
N GLY A 34 -55.11 40.95 -23.31
CA GLY A 34 -53.78 40.60 -22.83
C GLY A 34 -53.17 39.41 -23.55
N PHE A 35 -51.88 39.49 -23.80
CA PHE A 35 -51.03 38.36 -24.13
C PHE A 35 -50.38 37.83 -22.85
N SER A 36 -50.02 36.55 -22.84
CA SER A 36 -49.18 36.01 -21.76
C SER A 36 -48.30 34.88 -22.28
N ILE A 37 -47.09 34.77 -21.75
CA ILE A 37 -46.19 33.65 -22.01
C ILE A 37 -45.98 32.91 -20.69
N THR A 38 -46.13 31.59 -20.70
CA THR A 38 -45.80 30.72 -19.57
C THR A 38 -44.81 29.63 -19.99
N ALA A 39 -43.86 29.32 -19.10
CA ALA A 39 -43.00 28.14 -19.19
C ALA A 39 -43.48 26.99 -18.28
N SER A 40 -44.61 27.19 -17.57
CA SER A 40 -45.23 26.21 -16.69
C SER A 40 -46.39 25.49 -17.38
N ASP A 41 -46.42 24.17 -17.23
CA ASP A 41 -47.45 23.26 -17.75
C ASP A 41 -48.41 22.74 -16.66
N SER A 42 -48.25 23.20 -15.41
CA SER A 42 -48.99 22.70 -14.24
C SER A 42 -50.50 22.88 -14.38
N ILE A 43 -51.29 21.99 -13.77
CA ILE A 43 -52.76 22.10 -13.74
C ILE A 43 -53.20 23.47 -13.21
N GLN A 44 -52.52 23.96 -12.16
CA GLN A 44 -52.81 25.24 -11.54
C GLN A 44 -52.53 26.43 -12.46
N ASP A 45 -51.42 26.45 -13.19
CA ASP A 45 -51.06 27.58 -14.04
C ASP A 45 -51.86 27.58 -15.35
N LYS A 46 -52.17 26.40 -15.91
CA LYS A 46 -53.15 26.26 -16.99
C LYS A 46 -54.54 26.77 -16.59
N SER A 47 -54.97 26.43 -15.38
CA SER A 47 -56.26 26.89 -14.85
C SER A 47 -56.29 28.41 -14.69
N LYS A 48 -55.23 29.03 -14.16
CA LYS A 48 -55.12 30.50 -14.12
C LYS A 48 -55.15 31.13 -15.51
N LEU A 49 -54.41 30.55 -16.48
CA LEU A 49 -54.26 31.09 -17.83
C LEU A 49 -55.60 31.18 -18.57
N MET A 50 -56.43 30.13 -18.45
CA MET A 50 -57.77 30.05 -19.06
C MET A 50 -58.89 30.54 -18.12
N ASN A 51 -58.55 31.22 -17.02
CA ASN A 51 -59.49 31.71 -15.99
C ASN A 51 -60.51 30.65 -15.48
N VAL A 52 -60.02 29.44 -15.22
CA VAL A 52 -60.79 28.30 -14.69
C VAL A 52 -60.83 28.36 -13.17
N ASP A 53 -62.03 28.50 -12.61
CA ASP A 53 -62.24 28.53 -11.17
C ASP A 53 -62.05 27.16 -10.50
N GLY A 54 -61.87 27.13 -9.18
CA GLY A 54 -61.58 25.89 -8.44
C GLY A 54 -62.68 24.82 -8.49
N GLY A 55 -63.95 25.21 -8.69
CA GLY A 55 -65.06 24.28 -8.87
C GLY A 55 -65.11 23.70 -10.30
N LEU A 56 -64.90 24.56 -11.30
CA LEU A 56 -64.76 24.15 -12.69
C LEU A 56 -63.53 23.24 -12.89
N LYS A 57 -62.40 23.56 -12.23
CA LYS A 57 -61.17 22.76 -12.21
C LYS A 57 -61.39 21.33 -11.73
N LEU A 58 -62.08 21.13 -10.59
CA LEU A 58 -62.41 19.77 -10.14
C LEU A 58 -63.34 19.05 -11.13
N SER A 59 -64.26 19.76 -11.77
CA SER A 59 -65.17 19.17 -12.76
C SER A 59 -64.41 18.71 -14.01
N LEU A 60 -63.39 19.46 -14.44
CA LEU A 60 -62.48 19.07 -15.52
C LEU A 60 -61.63 17.85 -15.13
N LEU A 61 -61.05 17.85 -13.93
CA LEU A 61 -60.27 16.71 -13.41
C LEU A 61 -61.12 15.44 -13.18
N GLY A 62 -62.43 15.61 -12.95
CA GLY A 62 -63.40 14.52 -12.86
C GLY A 62 -64.03 14.10 -14.20
N ASP A 63 -63.53 14.61 -15.33
CA ASP A 63 -64.03 14.33 -16.70
C ASP A 63 -65.54 14.66 -16.88
N LEU A 64 -66.02 15.69 -16.17
CA LEU A 64 -67.41 16.17 -16.24
C LEU A 64 -67.62 17.32 -17.22
N ILE A 65 -66.55 17.79 -17.89
CA ILE A 65 -66.60 18.91 -18.84
C ILE A 65 -65.89 18.51 -20.13
N GLN A 66 -66.67 18.47 -21.22
CA GLN A 66 -66.10 18.40 -22.56
C GLN A 66 -65.54 19.78 -22.96
N VAL A 67 -64.23 19.85 -23.21
CA VAL A 67 -63.55 21.07 -23.67
C VAL A 67 -63.39 21.09 -25.19
N SER A 68 -63.38 22.31 -25.75
CA SER A 68 -63.40 22.58 -27.19
C SER A 68 -62.50 23.80 -27.50
N GLY A 69 -62.18 24.01 -28.78
CA GLY A 69 -61.36 25.15 -29.24
C GLY A 69 -60.04 25.29 -28.48
N ALA A 70 -59.76 26.51 -28.00
CA ALA A 70 -58.57 26.83 -27.20
C ALA A 70 -58.48 26.00 -25.90
N ALA A 71 -59.61 25.71 -25.27
CA ALA A 71 -59.66 25.03 -23.98
C ALA A 71 -59.17 23.57 -24.01
N LYS A 72 -58.98 22.97 -25.19
CA LYS A 72 -58.27 21.68 -25.34
C LYS A 72 -56.85 21.71 -24.77
N TYR A 73 -56.21 22.88 -24.72
CA TYR A 73 -54.94 23.10 -24.03
C TYR A 73 -54.95 22.62 -22.57
N LEU A 74 -56.09 22.69 -21.88
CA LEU A 74 -56.21 22.25 -20.48
C LEU A 74 -56.00 20.73 -20.31
N THR A 75 -56.22 19.95 -21.37
CA THR A 75 -56.05 18.49 -21.39
C THR A 75 -54.74 18.02 -22.04
N ASP A 76 -54.00 18.93 -22.67
CA ASP A 76 -52.64 18.67 -23.17
C ASP A 76 -51.65 18.77 -22.00
N THR A 77 -51.26 17.64 -21.43
CA THR A 77 -50.18 17.55 -20.43
C THR A 77 -48.89 17.07 -21.08
N LYS A 78 -47.75 17.65 -20.68
CA LYS A 78 -46.42 17.12 -21.01
C LYS A 78 -46.32 15.61 -20.75
N THR A 79 -45.56 14.92 -21.59
CA THR A 79 -45.34 13.46 -21.49
C THR A 79 -43.97 13.09 -20.93
N SER A 80 -43.15 14.09 -20.63
CA SER A 80 -41.73 14.00 -20.26
C SER A 80 -41.34 15.20 -19.39
N PHE A 81 -40.45 15.01 -18.41
CA PHE A 81 -39.82 16.13 -17.70
C PHE A 81 -38.72 16.79 -18.53
N LEU A 82 -38.02 16.02 -19.36
CA LEU A 82 -36.96 16.53 -20.24
C LEU A 82 -37.50 17.47 -21.32
N GLN A 83 -38.71 17.23 -21.83
CA GLN A 83 -39.46 18.15 -22.68
C GLN A 83 -39.49 19.57 -22.10
N GLN A 84 -39.04 20.57 -22.86
CA GLN A 84 -39.20 21.98 -22.53
C GLN A 84 -40.43 22.53 -23.26
N ARG A 85 -41.25 23.32 -22.57
CA ARG A 85 -42.51 23.85 -23.09
C ARG A 85 -42.62 25.36 -22.85
N LEU A 86 -42.97 26.11 -23.88
CA LEU A 86 -43.34 27.52 -23.80
C LEU A 86 -44.74 27.68 -24.41
N THR A 87 -45.71 28.20 -23.66
CA THR A 87 -47.05 28.51 -24.19
C THR A 87 -47.20 30.01 -24.38
N LEU A 88 -47.46 30.45 -25.60
CA LEU A 88 -47.94 31.80 -25.91
C LEU A 88 -49.47 31.77 -25.95
N HIS A 89 -50.11 32.57 -25.10
CA HIS A 89 -51.55 32.72 -25.03
C HIS A 89 -51.97 34.09 -25.56
N TYR A 90 -52.89 34.08 -26.53
CA TYR A 90 -53.60 35.22 -27.07
C TYR A 90 -55.03 35.23 -26.51
N HIS A 91 -55.41 36.31 -25.81
CA HIS A 91 -56.76 36.54 -25.31
C HIS A 91 -57.34 37.82 -25.93
N SER A 92 -58.49 37.71 -26.59
CA SER A 92 -59.17 38.84 -27.22
C SER A 92 -60.68 38.74 -27.08
N THR A 93 -61.35 39.87 -26.86
CA THR A 93 -62.78 39.94 -26.55
C THR A 93 -63.48 40.97 -27.41
N SER A 94 -64.65 40.62 -27.94
CA SER A 94 -65.38 41.45 -28.91
C SER A 94 -66.59 42.15 -28.30
N ARG A 95 -67.59 41.39 -27.85
CA ARG A 95 -68.89 41.92 -27.40
C ARG A 95 -69.35 41.28 -26.10
N PHE A 96 -70.14 42.04 -25.34
CA PHE A 96 -70.85 41.60 -24.16
C PHE A 96 -72.35 41.70 -24.43
N GLU A 97 -73.07 40.61 -24.21
CA GLU A 97 -74.52 40.54 -24.35
C GLU A 97 -75.13 40.22 -22.98
N GLU A 98 -76.12 40.99 -22.54
CA GLU A 98 -76.85 40.75 -21.29
C GLU A 98 -78.36 40.63 -21.53
N LEU A 99 -79.01 39.80 -20.73
CA LEU A 99 -80.45 39.59 -20.75
C LEU A 99 -81.12 40.58 -19.79
N THR A 100 -81.99 41.44 -20.31
CA THR A 100 -82.77 42.34 -19.45
C THR A 100 -83.92 41.59 -18.78
N VAL A 101 -84.34 42.02 -17.58
CA VAL A 101 -85.35 41.31 -16.75
C VAL A 101 -86.68 41.09 -17.50
N ASN A 102 -87.03 41.98 -18.43
CA ASN A 102 -88.25 41.88 -19.25
C ASN A 102 -88.19 40.81 -20.35
N GLN A 103 -87.02 40.18 -20.56
CA GLN A 103 -86.77 39.14 -21.55
C GLN A 103 -86.63 37.74 -20.91
N LEU A 104 -86.69 37.64 -19.57
CA LEU A 104 -86.82 36.36 -18.88
C LEU A 104 -88.19 35.76 -19.23
N PRO A 105 -88.28 34.49 -19.67
CA PRO A 105 -89.55 33.88 -20.08
C PRO A 105 -90.47 33.68 -18.86
N SER A 106 -91.44 34.57 -18.68
CA SER A 106 -92.30 34.57 -17.49
C SER A 106 -93.33 33.43 -17.45
N GLU A 107 -93.69 32.82 -18.59
CA GLU A 107 -94.81 31.86 -18.68
C GLU A 107 -94.60 30.66 -19.64
N ASN A 108 -93.42 30.46 -20.22
CA ASN A 108 -93.19 29.46 -21.30
C ASN A 108 -92.15 28.35 -20.98
N ILE A 109 -92.01 27.95 -19.71
CA ILE A 109 -91.41 26.64 -19.37
C ILE A 109 -92.57 25.67 -19.18
N SER A 110 -92.70 24.70 -20.08
CA SER A 110 -93.78 23.71 -20.00
C SER A 110 -93.64 22.81 -18.76
N ASP A 111 -94.74 22.65 -18.00
CA ASP A 111 -94.83 21.72 -16.85
C ASP A 111 -94.58 20.23 -17.22
N ASN A 112 -94.45 19.92 -18.51
CA ASN A 112 -94.15 18.60 -19.05
C ASN A 112 -92.81 18.61 -19.81
N ASP A 113 -91.69 18.55 -19.08
CA ASP A 113 -90.45 17.86 -19.45
C ASP A 113 -89.50 17.89 -18.22
N ASP A 114 -88.50 16.99 -18.19
CA ASP A 114 -87.59 16.72 -17.05
C ASP A 114 -86.60 17.87 -16.71
N ASN A 115 -87.10 19.10 -16.56
CA ASN A 115 -86.32 20.32 -16.30
C ASN A 115 -85.84 20.48 -14.83
N ASP A 116 -86.02 19.47 -13.98
CA ASP A 116 -85.57 19.45 -12.58
C ASP A 116 -84.02 19.44 -12.41
N ILE A 117 -83.26 19.39 -13.51
CA ILE A 117 -81.80 19.16 -13.50
C ILE A 117 -80.98 20.45 -13.28
N ALA A 118 -81.46 21.62 -13.75
CA ALA A 118 -80.63 22.82 -13.81
C ALA A 118 -80.70 23.72 -12.56
N THR A 119 -79.59 24.39 -12.24
CA THR A 119 -79.42 25.23 -11.04
C THR A 119 -79.45 26.74 -11.29
N HIS A 120 -79.00 27.20 -12.47
CA HIS A 120 -78.96 28.63 -12.84
C HIS A 120 -79.29 28.85 -14.32
N VAL A 121 -79.60 30.09 -14.69
CA VAL A 121 -79.82 30.57 -16.07
C VAL A 121 -78.75 31.60 -16.48
N VAL A 122 -78.28 31.51 -17.72
CA VAL A 122 -77.32 32.45 -18.32
C VAL A 122 -77.99 33.81 -18.51
N THR A 123 -77.52 34.80 -17.76
CA THR A 123 -78.01 36.19 -17.83
C THR A 123 -77.07 37.12 -18.57
N ALA A 124 -75.80 36.76 -18.77
CA ALA A 124 -74.92 37.49 -19.68
C ALA A 124 -73.84 36.59 -20.28
N ILE A 125 -73.32 36.97 -21.45
CA ILE A 125 -72.26 36.30 -22.19
C ILE A 125 -71.26 37.33 -22.68
N LEU A 126 -69.97 37.05 -22.47
CA LEU A 126 -68.86 37.76 -23.06
C LEU A 126 -68.26 36.88 -24.16
N TYR A 127 -68.24 37.41 -25.38
CA TYR A 127 -67.70 36.76 -26.55
C TYR A 127 -66.30 37.26 -26.89
N GLY A 128 -65.54 36.42 -27.59
CA GLY A 128 -64.18 36.69 -28.02
C GLY A 128 -63.56 35.46 -28.68
N ALA A 129 -62.24 35.34 -28.63
CA ALA A 129 -61.53 34.12 -28.99
C ALA A 129 -60.20 34.03 -28.23
N ASP A 130 -59.88 32.82 -27.78
CA ASP A 130 -58.57 32.48 -27.22
C ASP A 130 -57.74 31.68 -28.25
N ALA A 131 -56.43 31.75 -28.11
CA ALA A 131 -55.50 30.85 -28.79
C ALA A 131 -54.24 30.58 -27.96
N CYS A 132 -53.92 29.31 -27.77
CA CYS A 132 -52.69 28.80 -27.16
C CYS A 132 -51.80 28.20 -28.25
N PHE A 133 -50.61 28.79 -28.41
CA PHE A 133 -49.51 28.23 -29.20
C PHE A 133 -48.55 27.55 -28.23
N VAL A 134 -48.53 26.23 -28.23
CA VAL A 134 -47.70 25.41 -27.35
C VAL A 134 -46.44 25.02 -28.11
N PHE A 135 -45.31 25.61 -27.71
CA PHE A 135 -44.00 25.32 -28.28
C PHE A 135 -43.28 24.26 -27.48
N ASP A 136 -43.05 23.10 -28.09
CA ASP A 136 -42.42 21.94 -27.44
C ASP A 136 -41.04 21.64 -28.03
N ARG A 137 -40.05 21.52 -27.16
CA ARG A 137 -38.68 21.08 -27.45
C ARG A 137 -38.44 19.79 -26.68
N GLU A 138 -38.48 18.66 -27.38
CA GLU A 138 -38.06 17.37 -26.81
C GLU A 138 -36.54 17.37 -26.60
N VAL A 139 -36.08 16.83 -25.46
CA VAL A 139 -34.66 16.84 -25.05
C VAL A 139 -34.25 15.42 -24.64
N SER A 140 -33.07 14.99 -25.08
CA SER A 140 -32.47 13.72 -24.68
C SER A 140 -31.67 13.85 -23.38
N SER A 141 -31.54 12.77 -22.60
CA SER A 141 -30.88 12.80 -21.28
C SER A 141 -29.35 13.06 -21.35
N ASP A 142 -28.75 12.97 -22.55
CA ASP A 142 -27.33 13.22 -22.81
C ASP A 142 -27.05 14.60 -23.46
N GLU A 143 -28.07 15.44 -23.68
CA GLU A 143 -27.88 16.82 -24.16
C GLU A 143 -27.35 17.78 -23.08
N ASP A 144 -26.57 18.78 -23.50
CA ASP A 144 -26.02 19.80 -22.60
C ASP A 144 -27.14 20.72 -22.07
N LYS A 145 -27.38 20.65 -20.76
CA LYS A 145 -28.42 21.43 -20.06
C LYS A 145 -28.25 22.94 -20.27
N THR A 146 -27.02 23.46 -20.29
CA THR A 146 -26.75 24.89 -20.49
C THR A 146 -27.05 25.34 -21.92
N LYS A 147 -26.81 24.47 -22.91
CA LYS A 147 -27.23 24.71 -24.30
C LYS A 147 -28.75 24.73 -24.43
N VAL A 148 -29.45 23.76 -23.83
CA VAL A 148 -30.92 23.69 -23.84
C VAL A 148 -31.55 24.89 -23.12
N GLU A 149 -31.05 25.26 -21.95
CA GLU A 149 -31.47 26.47 -21.23
C GLU A 149 -31.24 27.74 -22.07
N GLY A 150 -30.12 27.82 -22.80
CA GLY A 150 -29.83 28.89 -23.75
C GLY A 150 -30.82 28.95 -24.92
N GLU A 151 -31.15 27.81 -25.53
CA GLU A 151 -32.15 27.70 -26.61
C GLU A 151 -33.54 28.17 -26.13
N VAL A 152 -34.00 27.69 -24.96
CA VAL A 152 -35.29 28.09 -24.36
C VAL A 152 -35.30 29.59 -24.03
N LYS A 153 -34.22 30.12 -23.47
CA LYS A 153 -34.11 31.55 -23.14
C LYS A 153 -34.19 32.43 -24.39
N LEU A 154 -33.48 32.09 -25.47
CA LEU A 154 -33.53 32.83 -26.73
C LEU A 154 -34.92 32.79 -27.38
N ALA A 155 -35.60 31.64 -27.33
CA ALA A 155 -36.98 31.51 -27.80
C ALA A 155 -37.95 32.39 -26.98
N LEU A 156 -37.82 32.38 -25.65
CA LEU A 156 -38.62 33.22 -24.75
C LEU A 156 -38.37 34.72 -24.98
N GLU A 157 -37.12 35.15 -25.11
CA GLU A 157 -36.76 36.53 -25.43
C GLU A 157 -37.35 36.99 -26.78
N LYS A 158 -37.39 36.10 -27.80
CA LYS A 158 -38.01 36.42 -29.09
C LYS A 158 -39.54 36.55 -28.97
N LEU A 159 -40.21 35.66 -28.23
CA LEU A 159 -41.66 35.77 -27.96
C LEU A 159 -41.99 37.07 -27.18
N GLN A 160 -41.19 37.43 -26.18
CA GLN A 160 -41.35 38.68 -25.43
C GLN A 160 -41.09 39.93 -26.29
N GLY A 161 -40.11 39.88 -27.20
CA GLY A 161 -39.82 40.97 -28.13
C GLY A 161 -40.94 41.22 -29.15
N ILE A 162 -41.62 40.17 -29.62
CA ILE A 162 -42.79 40.25 -30.51
C ILE A 162 -43.99 40.90 -29.81
N ILE A 163 -44.11 40.69 -28.50
CA ILE A 163 -45.16 41.25 -27.65
C ILE A 163 -44.97 42.76 -27.35
N ALA A 164 -43.72 43.23 -27.28
CA ALA A 164 -43.39 44.58 -26.80
C ALA A 164 -43.57 45.71 -27.83
N VAL A 165 -43.90 45.40 -29.09
CA VAL A 165 -43.97 46.37 -30.20
C VAL A 165 -45.23 46.13 -31.05
N ASP A 166 -45.99 47.19 -31.32
CA ASP A 166 -47.20 47.15 -32.16
C ASP A 166 -46.87 46.71 -33.61
N ALA A 167 -47.00 45.40 -33.86
CA ALA A 167 -47.41 44.74 -35.10
C ALA A 167 -46.80 45.17 -36.46
N ASN A 168 -45.61 45.80 -36.51
CA ASN A 168 -45.06 46.28 -37.79
C ASN A 168 -43.52 46.32 -37.87
N ILE A 169 -42.83 45.24 -37.49
CA ILE A 169 -41.39 45.04 -37.71
C ILE A 169 -41.11 43.69 -38.38
N ASP A 170 -40.13 43.71 -39.28
CA ASP A 170 -39.56 42.55 -39.97
C ASP A 170 -39.12 41.43 -39.01
N PHE A 171 -39.51 40.18 -39.31
CA PHE A 171 -39.32 39.01 -38.46
C PHE A 171 -37.86 38.58 -38.27
N SER A 172 -36.90 39.30 -38.86
CA SER A 172 -35.46 39.06 -38.81
C SER A 172 -34.97 38.43 -37.49
N MET A 173 -34.29 37.30 -37.64
CA MET A 173 -33.62 36.56 -36.57
C MET A 173 -32.14 36.47 -36.94
N ASN A 174 -31.25 36.54 -35.95
CA ASN A 174 -29.86 36.14 -36.20
C ASN A 174 -29.75 34.61 -36.27
N ASP A 175 -28.65 34.08 -36.81
CA ASP A 175 -28.48 32.64 -37.04
C ASP A 175 -28.58 31.80 -35.74
N ASN A 176 -28.16 32.37 -34.60
CA ASN A 176 -28.24 31.73 -33.29
C ASN A 176 -29.70 31.64 -32.79
N GLN A 177 -30.50 32.69 -33.00
CA GLN A 177 -31.93 32.67 -32.68
C GLN A 177 -32.68 31.71 -33.60
N LYS A 178 -32.38 31.73 -34.91
CA LYS A 178 -33.02 30.84 -35.90
C LYS A 178 -32.73 29.37 -35.62
N SER A 179 -31.48 29.03 -35.30
CA SER A 179 -31.12 27.66 -34.89
C SER A 179 -31.76 27.24 -33.56
N ALA A 180 -31.93 28.15 -32.59
CA ALA A 180 -32.63 27.86 -31.34
C ALA A 180 -34.14 27.57 -31.55
N VAL A 181 -34.85 28.42 -32.29
CA VAL A 181 -36.32 28.25 -32.48
C VAL A 181 -36.69 27.09 -33.42
N ASN A 182 -35.80 26.71 -34.34
CA ASN A 182 -36.02 25.57 -35.23
C ASN A 182 -36.11 24.21 -34.49
N ASN A 183 -35.62 24.13 -33.25
CA ASN A 183 -35.73 22.92 -32.43
C ASN A 183 -37.10 22.79 -31.74
N PHE A 184 -37.97 23.80 -31.83
CA PHE A 184 -39.31 23.79 -31.25
C PHE A 184 -40.36 23.42 -32.29
N THR A 185 -41.18 22.42 -31.98
CA THR A 185 -42.45 22.17 -32.66
C THR A 185 -43.53 23.08 -32.08
N CYS A 186 -44.58 23.37 -32.84
CA CYS A 186 -45.76 24.10 -32.35
C CYS A 186 -47.00 23.21 -32.42
N THR A 187 -47.80 23.22 -31.34
CA THR A 187 -49.16 22.69 -31.33
C THR A 187 -50.14 23.83 -31.05
N PHE A 188 -51.16 23.98 -31.90
CA PHE A 188 -52.12 25.07 -31.82
C PHE A 188 -53.47 24.60 -31.27
N TYR A 189 -53.95 25.28 -30.24
CA TYR A 189 -55.30 25.16 -29.71
C TYR A 189 -55.93 26.55 -29.74
N GLY A 190 -56.95 26.78 -30.57
CA GLY A 190 -57.59 28.09 -30.64
C GLY A 190 -59.02 28.02 -31.16
N ASP A 191 -59.76 29.10 -30.96
CA ASP A 191 -61.16 29.22 -31.38
C ASP A 191 -61.32 29.70 -32.83
N PHE A 192 -60.19 29.89 -33.53
CA PHE A 192 -60.11 30.37 -34.91
C PHE A 192 -60.18 29.23 -35.93
N GLN A 193 -60.99 29.42 -36.98
CA GLN A 193 -60.92 28.57 -38.18
C GLN A 193 -59.74 28.99 -39.06
N LEU A 194 -58.64 28.25 -38.95
CA LEU A 194 -57.45 28.43 -39.78
C LEU A 194 -57.47 27.46 -40.99
N PRO A 195 -56.91 27.85 -42.16
CA PRO A 195 -56.75 26.92 -43.29
C PRO A 195 -55.82 25.74 -42.98
N SER A 196 -54.84 25.96 -42.10
CA SER A 196 -53.90 24.95 -41.59
C SER A 196 -53.35 25.41 -40.24
N ASN A 197 -53.24 24.51 -39.27
CA ASN A 197 -52.66 24.81 -37.97
C ASN A 197 -51.13 24.98 -38.09
N PRO A 198 -50.51 25.94 -37.36
CA PRO A 198 -49.06 26.11 -37.37
C PRO A 198 -48.36 24.96 -36.63
N THR A 199 -47.32 24.39 -37.25
CA THR A 199 -46.51 23.30 -36.69
C THR A 199 -45.08 23.70 -36.34
N SER A 200 -44.65 24.91 -36.74
CA SER A 200 -43.31 25.46 -36.50
C SER A 200 -43.39 26.80 -35.77
N PHE A 201 -42.26 27.24 -35.19
CA PHE A 201 -42.17 28.57 -34.57
C PHE A 201 -42.43 29.71 -35.59
N GLU A 202 -41.87 29.62 -36.80
CA GLU A 202 -42.07 30.66 -37.82
C GLU A 202 -43.54 30.74 -38.28
N ASP A 203 -44.22 29.60 -38.44
CA ASP A 203 -45.63 29.58 -38.87
C ASP A 203 -46.56 30.07 -37.76
N ALA A 204 -46.27 29.74 -36.50
CA ALA A 204 -46.99 30.24 -35.35
C ALA A 204 -46.94 31.77 -35.26
N MET A 205 -45.78 32.39 -35.53
CA MET A 205 -45.65 33.85 -35.51
C MET A 205 -46.40 34.54 -36.66
N LYS A 206 -46.49 33.92 -37.84
CA LYS A 206 -47.34 34.41 -38.95
C LYS A 206 -48.82 34.39 -38.53
N VAL A 207 -49.29 33.25 -38.05
CA VAL A 207 -50.68 33.09 -37.58
C VAL A 207 -51.00 34.08 -36.46
N PHE A 208 -50.12 34.23 -35.47
CA PHE A 208 -50.27 35.18 -34.37
C PHE A 208 -50.42 36.64 -34.85
N ALA A 209 -49.65 37.07 -35.85
CA ALA A 209 -49.74 38.41 -36.43
C ALA A 209 -51.06 38.65 -37.20
N ASP A 210 -51.72 37.59 -37.67
CA ASP A 210 -53.00 37.66 -38.38
C ASP A 210 -54.23 37.48 -37.46
N LEU A 211 -54.10 36.90 -36.26
CA LEU A 211 -55.22 36.76 -35.31
C LEU A 211 -56.00 38.08 -35.05
N PRO A 212 -55.36 39.25 -34.83
CA PRO A 212 -56.08 40.52 -34.64
C PRO A 212 -56.82 41.01 -35.88
N LYS A 213 -56.47 40.52 -37.08
CA LYS A 213 -57.18 40.79 -38.33
C LYS A 213 -58.36 39.83 -38.47
N LEU A 214 -58.15 38.54 -38.21
CA LEU A 214 -59.20 37.51 -38.21
C LEU A 214 -60.33 37.80 -37.19
N MET A 215 -60.03 38.47 -36.08
CA MET A 215 -61.02 39.02 -35.13
C MET A 215 -61.84 40.21 -35.67
N LYS A 216 -61.40 40.87 -36.73
CA LYS A 216 -62.04 42.08 -37.32
C LYS A 216 -62.62 41.83 -38.71
N GLU A 217 -62.07 40.88 -39.45
CA GLU A 217 -62.37 40.56 -40.84
C GLU A 217 -62.98 39.16 -40.95
N ASN A 218 -64.29 39.07 -40.74
CA ASN A 218 -65.19 38.04 -41.29
C ASN A 218 -66.64 38.41 -40.89
N GLN A 219 -67.67 38.25 -41.70
CA GLN A 219 -67.70 37.96 -43.14
C GLN A 219 -69.01 38.52 -43.72
N THR A 220 -68.97 39.28 -44.82
CA THR A 220 -70.16 39.93 -45.39
C THR A 220 -71.02 38.95 -46.21
N LEU A 221 -71.76 38.10 -45.52
CA LEU A 221 -72.81 37.26 -46.13
C LEU A 221 -74.17 37.65 -45.54
N LEU A 222 -75.09 38.07 -46.40
CA LEU A 222 -76.49 38.43 -46.08
C LEU A 222 -76.72 39.72 -45.25
N GLY A 223 -75.73 40.61 -45.15
CA GLY A 223 -75.96 42.03 -44.79
C GLY A 223 -76.14 42.35 -43.30
N GLU A 224 -76.23 41.35 -42.43
CA GLU A 224 -76.13 41.52 -40.97
C GLU A 224 -74.69 41.29 -40.51
N LYS A 225 -74.18 42.16 -39.62
CA LYS A 225 -72.86 41.98 -39.01
C LYS A 225 -72.93 40.93 -37.91
N GLN A 226 -72.75 39.65 -38.25
CA GLN A 226 -72.60 38.59 -37.26
C GLN A 226 -71.13 38.49 -36.83
N ASP A 227 -70.88 38.87 -35.57
CA ASP A 227 -69.56 38.81 -34.94
C ASP A 227 -69.26 37.36 -34.51
N LEU A 228 -68.19 36.79 -35.05
CA LEU A 228 -67.86 35.36 -34.96
C LEU A 228 -67.22 34.92 -33.63
N GLY A 229 -67.01 35.85 -32.68
CA GLY A 229 -66.51 35.50 -31.37
C GLY A 229 -67.31 34.37 -30.71
N VAL A 230 -66.60 33.39 -30.14
CA VAL A 230 -67.19 32.34 -29.30
C VAL A 230 -67.45 32.88 -27.89
N PRO A 231 -68.38 32.29 -27.12
CA PRO A 231 -68.46 32.56 -25.70
C PRO A 231 -67.12 32.26 -25.03
N LEU A 232 -66.55 33.25 -24.35
CA LEU A 232 -65.38 33.08 -23.49
C LEU A 232 -65.76 33.05 -22.03
N ARG A 233 -66.69 33.91 -21.61
CA ARG A 233 -67.21 33.96 -20.24
C ARG A 233 -68.71 34.14 -20.18
N VAL A 234 -69.30 33.67 -19.09
CA VAL A 234 -70.74 33.48 -18.95
C VAL A 234 -71.15 33.77 -17.51
N TRP A 235 -72.18 34.58 -17.32
CA TRP A 235 -72.73 34.96 -16.03
C TRP A 235 -74.07 34.26 -15.77
N LEU A 236 -74.26 33.85 -14.53
CA LEU A 236 -75.38 33.07 -14.06
C LEU A 236 -76.18 33.76 -12.98
N TYR A 237 -77.48 33.55 -13.06
CA TYR A 237 -78.42 33.86 -12.02
C TYR A 237 -79.12 32.58 -11.51
N PRO A 238 -79.16 32.31 -10.19
CA PRO A 238 -79.75 31.09 -9.67
C PRO A 238 -81.24 30.98 -10.00
N LEU A 239 -81.64 29.84 -10.59
CA LEU A 239 -83.04 29.60 -10.97
C LEU A 239 -83.95 29.56 -9.74
N ASP A 240 -83.43 29.16 -8.58
CA ASP A 240 -84.21 29.08 -7.34
C ASP A 240 -84.73 30.42 -6.81
N LYS A 241 -84.20 31.54 -7.34
CA LYS A 241 -84.67 32.91 -7.09
C LYS A 241 -85.77 33.34 -8.05
N LEU A 242 -85.94 32.64 -9.18
CA LEU A 242 -86.98 32.87 -10.18
C LEU A 242 -88.15 31.88 -10.01
N HIS A 243 -87.84 30.60 -9.80
CA HIS A 243 -88.79 29.50 -9.63
C HIS A 243 -88.42 28.65 -8.41
N SER A 244 -89.33 28.58 -7.42
CA SER A 244 -89.07 27.91 -6.13
C SER A 244 -88.88 26.39 -6.21
N ARG A 245 -89.30 25.77 -7.33
CA ARG A 245 -89.13 24.33 -7.62
C ARG A 245 -87.78 23.97 -8.24
N ALA A 246 -87.01 24.93 -8.75
CA ALA A 246 -85.76 24.66 -9.45
C ALA A 246 -84.70 24.01 -8.53
N SER A 247 -83.83 23.19 -9.14
CA SER A 247 -82.70 22.56 -8.46
C SER A 247 -81.74 23.61 -7.88
N LYS A 248 -81.06 23.24 -6.79
CA LYS A 248 -80.20 24.15 -6.01
C LYS A 248 -78.79 23.61 -5.87
N LEU A 249 -77.80 24.45 -6.14
CA LEU A 249 -76.43 24.24 -5.67
C LEU A 249 -76.40 24.39 -4.14
N GLN A 250 -76.47 23.27 -3.42
CA GLN A 250 -76.61 23.29 -1.96
C GLN A 250 -75.27 23.36 -1.22
N LYS A 251 -74.20 22.83 -1.81
CA LYS A 251 -72.86 22.82 -1.21
C LYS A 251 -71.76 23.15 -2.20
N ASN A 252 -70.82 23.94 -1.71
CA ASN A 252 -69.57 24.26 -2.39
C ASN A 252 -68.44 23.46 -1.77
N ILE A 253 -67.54 22.93 -2.60
CA ILE A 253 -66.36 22.21 -2.14
C ILE A 253 -65.30 23.21 -1.67
N SER A 254 -64.66 22.90 -0.55
CA SER A 254 -63.60 23.68 0.08
C SER A 254 -62.31 23.72 -0.78
N MET A 255 -61.63 24.87 -0.74
CA MET A 255 -60.41 25.08 -1.55
C MET A 255 -59.24 24.19 -1.12
N ASP A 256 -59.17 23.81 0.16
CA ASP A 256 -58.18 22.86 0.67
C ASP A 256 -58.29 21.48 0.00
N LEU A 257 -59.52 20.94 -0.14
CA LEU A 257 -59.75 19.68 -0.86
C LEU A 257 -59.48 19.81 -2.36
N ILE A 258 -59.82 20.95 -2.97
CA ILE A 258 -59.50 21.23 -4.38
C ILE A 258 -57.99 21.12 -4.62
N MET A 259 -57.17 21.78 -3.79
CA MET A 259 -55.71 21.76 -3.91
C MET A 259 -55.11 20.38 -3.60
N LYS A 260 -55.67 19.63 -2.64
CA LYS A 260 -55.20 18.27 -2.32
C LYS A 260 -55.45 17.29 -3.47
N ILE A 261 -56.65 17.29 -4.04
CA ILE A 261 -57.01 16.41 -5.17
C ILE A 261 -56.16 16.74 -6.41
N GLU A 262 -55.97 18.03 -6.69
CA GLU A 262 -55.05 18.50 -7.73
C GLU A 262 -53.62 18.00 -7.50
N SER A 263 -53.08 18.16 -6.30
CA SER A 263 -51.72 17.70 -5.94
C SER A 263 -51.55 16.19 -6.13
N VAL A 264 -52.58 15.39 -5.81
CA VAL A 264 -52.56 13.93 -6.07
C VAL A 264 -52.46 13.63 -7.56
N ILE A 265 -53.29 14.26 -8.40
CA ILE A 265 -53.28 14.03 -9.85
C ILE A 265 -51.97 14.53 -10.48
N GLU A 266 -51.44 15.67 -10.04
CA GLU A 266 -50.14 16.21 -10.48
C GLU A 266 -48.98 15.29 -10.06
N SER A 267 -49.07 14.62 -8.91
CA SER A 267 -48.07 13.63 -8.49
C SER A 267 -48.09 12.35 -9.34
N LEU A 268 -49.26 11.92 -9.81
CA LEU A 268 -49.40 10.77 -10.73
C LEU A 268 -48.90 11.12 -12.13
N ASN A 269 -49.25 12.31 -12.64
CA ASN A 269 -48.67 12.84 -13.89
C ASN A 269 -47.14 12.94 -13.80
N THR A 270 -46.61 13.41 -12.66
CA THR A 270 -45.18 13.44 -12.37
C THR A 270 -44.55 12.05 -12.43
N ALA A 271 -45.18 11.03 -11.86
CA ALA A 271 -44.69 9.67 -11.92
C ALA A 271 -44.68 9.11 -13.36
N GLU A 272 -45.75 9.34 -14.13
CA GLU A 272 -45.86 8.92 -15.53
C GLU A 272 -44.82 9.60 -16.44
N MET A 273 -44.58 10.91 -16.27
CA MET A 273 -43.55 11.65 -17.01
C MET A 273 -42.14 11.14 -16.69
N LYS A 274 -41.78 10.98 -15.40
CA LYS A 274 -40.46 10.44 -15.00
C LYS A 274 -40.24 9.02 -15.51
N CYS A 275 -41.25 8.15 -15.46
CA CYS A 275 -41.15 6.81 -16.07
C CYS A 275 -40.93 6.90 -17.59
N SER A 276 -41.58 7.84 -18.27
CA SER A 276 -41.43 8.04 -19.71
C SER A 276 -40.02 8.48 -20.11
N ASP A 277 -39.34 9.26 -19.28
CA ASP A 277 -37.94 9.63 -19.48
C ASP A 277 -36.99 8.46 -19.19
N LEU A 278 -37.20 7.74 -18.08
CA LEU A 278 -36.42 6.54 -17.73
C LEU A 278 -36.51 5.43 -18.79
N LEU A 279 -37.64 5.29 -19.48
CA LEU A 279 -37.81 4.33 -20.58
C LEU A 279 -36.98 4.68 -21.83
N LYS A 280 -36.60 5.95 -22.01
CA LYS A 280 -35.71 6.40 -23.11
C LYS A 280 -34.23 6.27 -22.77
N ASP A 281 -33.91 5.97 -21.51
CA ASP A 281 -32.56 5.97 -20.98
C ASP A 281 -31.81 4.67 -21.34
N SER A 282 -30.50 4.76 -21.58
CA SER A 282 -29.73 3.64 -22.14
C SER A 282 -29.78 2.31 -21.37
N PRO A 283 -29.95 2.24 -20.02
CA PRO A 283 -30.14 0.97 -19.32
C PRO A 283 -31.48 0.31 -19.61
N ALA A 284 -32.56 1.08 -19.79
CA ALA A 284 -33.87 0.54 -20.14
C ALA A 284 -33.88 0.02 -21.59
N LEU A 285 -33.30 0.77 -22.53
CA LEU A 285 -33.14 0.34 -23.92
C LEU A 285 -32.28 -0.93 -24.08
N MET A 286 -31.42 -1.24 -23.11
CA MET A 286 -30.52 -2.40 -23.14
C MET A 286 -31.07 -3.61 -22.38
N PHE A 287 -31.69 -3.41 -21.21
CA PHE A 287 -32.12 -4.50 -20.33
C PHE A 287 -33.65 -4.55 -20.22
N ALA A 288 -34.27 -5.51 -20.93
CA ALA A 288 -35.73 -5.68 -20.95
C ALA A 288 -36.36 -5.73 -19.55
N VAL A 289 -35.75 -6.45 -18.60
CA VAL A 289 -36.29 -6.55 -17.23
C VAL A 289 -36.23 -5.23 -16.45
N PHE A 290 -35.32 -4.31 -16.78
CA PHE A 290 -35.29 -2.96 -16.21
C PHE A 290 -36.35 -2.07 -16.86
N HIS A 291 -36.47 -2.12 -18.20
CA HIS A 291 -37.52 -1.46 -18.97
C HIS A 291 -38.93 -1.85 -18.49
N ASP A 292 -39.20 -3.15 -18.37
CA ASP A 292 -40.54 -3.66 -18.09
C ASP A 292 -41.06 -3.24 -16.71
N LYS A 293 -40.17 -3.12 -15.71
CA LYS A 293 -40.51 -2.56 -14.40
C LYS A 293 -40.94 -1.09 -14.47
N ILE A 294 -40.24 -0.29 -15.26
CA ILE A 294 -40.55 1.14 -15.44
C ILE A 294 -41.84 1.29 -16.25
N LEU A 295 -42.04 0.45 -17.26
CA LEU A 295 -43.27 0.40 -18.05
C LEU A 295 -44.47 -0.01 -17.17
N GLN A 296 -44.30 -1.01 -16.31
CA GLN A 296 -45.33 -1.44 -15.36
C GLN A 296 -45.68 -0.33 -14.36
N MET A 297 -44.69 0.38 -13.79
CA MET A 297 -44.97 1.55 -12.93
C MET A 297 -45.81 2.61 -13.67
N LYS A 298 -45.41 2.96 -14.90
CA LYS A 298 -46.13 3.93 -15.74
C LYS A 298 -47.58 3.49 -15.99
N GLN A 299 -47.79 2.22 -16.35
CA GLN A 299 -49.12 1.66 -16.60
C GLN A 299 -49.98 1.64 -15.33
N ASN A 300 -49.43 1.19 -14.20
CA ASN A 300 -50.12 1.16 -12.91
C ASN A 300 -50.59 2.58 -12.50
N CYS A 301 -49.70 3.58 -12.58
CA CYS A 301 -50.04 4.97 -12.27
C CYS A 301 -51.14 5.52 -13.19
N CYS A 302 -51.04 5.25 -14.50
CA CYS A 302 -52.03 5.70 -15.48
C CYS A 302 -53.42 5.09 -15.22
N GLU A 303 -53.48 3.79 -14.94
CA GLU A 303 -54.74 3.11 -14.61
C GLU A 303 -55.34 3.60 -13.29
N TYR A 304 -54.51 3.74 -12.25
CA TYR A 304 -54.94 4.29 -10.96
C TYR A 304 -55.47 5.73 -11.10
N LYS A 305 -54.78 6.58 -11.85
CA LYS A 305 -55.20 7.96 -12.15
C LYS A 305 -56.57 7.98 -12.81
N LEU A 306 -56.81 7.14 -13.83
CA LEU A 306 -58.09 7.03 -14.50
C LEU A 306 -59.22 6.56 -13.56
N ARG A 307 -58.94 5.61 -12.65
CA ARG A 307 -59.90 5.17 -11.62
C ARG A 307 -60.22 6.29 -10.64
N LEU A 308 -59.20 7.03 -10.19
CA LEU A 308 -59.34 8.18 -9.28
C LEU A 308 -60.19 9.29 -9.92
N MET A 309 -59.90 9.67 -11.17
CA MET A 309 -60.65 10.68 -11.93
C MET A 309 -62.12 10.27 -12.11
N LYS A 310 -62.40 9.00 -12.46
CA LYS A 310 -63.78 8.49 -12.57
C LYS A 310 -64.53 8.50 -11.24
N LYS A 311 -63.88 8.11 -10.14
CA LYS A 311 -64.50 8.16 -8.80
C LYS A 311 -64.71 9.60 -8.32
N LEU A 312 -63.79 10.51 -8.63
CA LEU A 312 -63.97 11.95 -8.41
C LEU A 312 -65.20 12.47 -9.19
N GLY A 313 -65.27 12.19 -10.49
CA GLY A 313 -66.40 12.58 -11.35
C GLY A 313 -67.75 12.11 -10.82
N SER A 314 -67.86 10.89 -10.29
CA SER A 314 -69.12 10.40 -9.72
C SER A 314 -69.49 11.03 -8.36
N LEU A 315 -68.51 11.49 -7.57
CA LEU A 315 -68.74 12.13 -6.28
C LEU A 315 -69.15 13.62 -6.39
N LEU A 316 -68.59 14.36 -7.34
CA LEU A 316 -68.77 15.82 -7.42
C LEU A 316 -70.24 16.28 -7.56
N PRO A 317 -71.09 15.70 -8.44
CA PRO A 317 -72.50 16.10 -8.56
C PRO A 317 -73.28 15.80 -7.29
N ASN A 318 -73.06 14.61 -6.70
CA ASN A 318 -73.74 14.15 -5.49
C ASN A 318 -73.43 15.02 -4.26
N ILE A 319 -72.20 15.55 -4.17
CA ILE A 319 -71.80 16.46 -3.09
C ILE A 319 -72.41 17.85 -3.30
N ARG A 320 -72.40 18.38 -4.53
CA ARG A 320 -72.99 19.69 -4.89
C ARG A 320 -74.50 19.72 -4.65
N GLY A 321 -75.19 18.63 -4.99
CA GLY A 321 -76.60 18.40 -4.70
C GLY A 321 -76.91 18.02 -3.25
N ASN A 322 -75.90 17.93 -2.36
CA ASN A 322 -76.04 17.56 -0.94
C ASN A 322 -76.67 16.17 -0.70
N VAL A 323 -76.59 15.27 -1.69
CA VAL A 323 -76.94 13.84 -1.57
C VAL A 323 -75.90 13.11 -0.71
N ILE A 324 -74.62 13.46 -0.89
CA ILE A 324 -73.48 12.92 -0.15
C ILE A 324 -72.74 14.07 0.55
N LYS A 325 -72.12 13.80 1.70
CA LYS A 325 -71.29 14.78 2.42
C LYS A 325 -69.93 14.94 1.75
N GLU A 326 -69.35 16.14 1.86
CA GLU A 326 -67.98 16.46 1.43
C GLU A 326 -66.89 15.58 2.10
N THR A 327 -67.23 14.88 3.20
CA THR A 327 -66.37 13.86 3.81
C THR A 327 -66.01 12.74 2.83
N ALA A 328 -66.83 12.44 1.82
CA ALA A 328 -66.51 11.44 0.79
C ALA A 328 -65.25 11.80 -0.04
N LEU A 329 -64.90 13.09 -0.18
CA LEU A 329 -63.63 13.50 -0.79
C LEU A 329 -62.45 13.35 0.18
N ASN A 330 -62.68 13.46 1.49
CA ASN A 330 -61.67 13.17 2.50
C ASN A 330 -61.40 11.65 2.57
N GLU A 331 -62.46 10.83 2.44
CA GLU A 331 -62.36 9.38 2.31
C GLU A 331 -61.59 9.00 1.03
N LEU A 332 -61.85 9.65 -0.12
CA LEU A 332 -61.09 9.44 -1.36
C LEU A 332 -59.60 9.77 -1.22
N LEU A 333 -59.26 10.88 -0.56
CA LEU A 333 -57.87 11.25 -0.28
C LEU A 333 -57.22 10.28 0.72
N LYS A 334 -57.96 9.81 1.72
CA LYS A 334 -57.48 8.81 2.69
C LYS A 334 -57.21 7.47 2.01
N GLU A 335 -58.11 7.00 1.15
CA GLU A 335 -57.90 5.80 0.33
C GLU A 335 -56.63 5.93 -0.52
N HIS A 336 -56.34 7.11 -1.06
CA HIS A 336 -55.09 7.38 -1.77
C HIS A 336 -53.85 7.31 -0.87
N ASP A 337 -53.88 7.97 0.29
CA ASP A 337 -52.79 7.94 1.28
C ASP A 337 -52.55 6.53 1.86
N GLU A 338 -53.58 5.68 1.92
CA GLU A 338 -53.47 4.27 2.35
C GLU A 338 -53.07 3.32 1.20
N SER A 339 -53.09 3.78 -0.06
CA SER A 339 -52.78 2.99 -1.26
C SER A 339 -51.29 2.97 -1.62
N PRO A 340 -50.82 2.00 -2.42
CA PRO A 340 -49.46 1.98 -2.97
C PRO A 340 -49.19 3.00 -4.10
N PHE A 341 -50.10 3.97 -4.27
CA PHE A 341 -49.95 5.08 -5.22
C PHE A 341 -49.68 6.41 -4.51
N ARG A 342 -49.51 6.40 -3.19
CA ARG A 342 -49.18 7.57 -2.39
C ARG A 342 -47.94 8.29 -2.94
N GLY A 343 -48.03 9.61 -3.10
CA GLY A 343 -46.99 10.41 -3.76
C GLY A 343 -45.57 10.30 -3.14
N SER A 344 -45.44 10.03 -1.84
CA SER A 344 -44.14 9.78 -1.19
C SER A 344 -43.44 8.55 -1.74
N ASP A 345 -44.20 7.48 -1.96
CA ASP A 345 -43.68 6.15 -2.23
C ASP A 345 -43.32 6.03 -3.72
N LEU A 346 -44.16 6.63 -4.58
CA LEU A 346 -43.84 6.87 -5.99
C LEU A 346 -42.56 7.71 -6.13
N THR A 347 -42.42 8.80 -5.36
CA THR A 347 -41.25 9.69 -5.44
C THR A 347 -39.96 8.99 -5.04
N GLU A 348 -39.95 8.22 -3.94
CA GLU A 348 -38.75 7.51 -3.49
C GLU A 348 -38.40 6.34 -4.43
N TRP A 349 -39.39 5.61 -4.95
CA TRP A 349 -39.17 4.56 -5.94
C TRP A 349 -38.54 5.11 -7.22
N LEU A 350 -39.07 6.22 -7.76
CA LEU A 350 -38.53 6.88 -8.96
C LEU A 350 -37.10 7.36 -8.73
N LYS A 351 -36.82 7.98 -7.57
CA LYS A 351 -35.50 8.46 -7.19
C LYS A 351 -34.46 7.35 -7.11
N GLU A 352 -34.80 6.17 -6.58
CA GLU A 352 -33.88 5.04 -6.60
C GLU A 352 -33.72 4.39 -7.98
N ARG A 353 -34.77 4.37 -8.83
CA ARG A 353 -34.65 3.90 -10.23
C ARG A 353 -33.83 4.86 -11.11
N GLU A 354 -33.97 6.18 -10.93
CA GLU A 354 -33.10 7.21 -11.52
C GLU A 354 -31.63 6.99 -11.13
N ARG A 355 -31.39 6.76 -9.83
CA ARG A 355 -30.06 6.48 -9.29
C ARG A 355 -29.46 5.16 -9.79
N GLU A 356 -30.28 4.12 -9.94
CA GLU A 356 -29.89 2.86 -10.57
C GLU A 356 -29.50 3.07 -12.04
N SER A 357 -30.34 3.78 -12.81
CA SER A 357 -30.07 4.11 -14.22
C SER A 357 -28.70 4.78 -14.39
N GLU A 358 -28.40 5.84 -13.62
CA GLU A 358 -27.13 6.57 -13.70
C GLU A 358 -25.89 5.70 -13.38
N ILE A 359 -26.00 4.81 -12.39
CA ILE A 359 -24.91 3.90 -12.03
C ILE A 359 -24.69 2.84 -13.13
N ILE A 360 -25.78 2.28 -13.68
CA ILE A 360 -25.70 1.32 -14.79
C ILE A 360 -25.14 2.02 -16.04
N LYS A 361 -25.64 3.21 -16.40
CA LYS A 361 -25.16 4.05 -17.52
C LYS A 361 -23.66 4.33 -17.40
N THR A 362 -23.17 4.62 -16.19
CA THR A 362 -21.74 4.81 -15.91
C THR A 362 -20.92 3.54 -16.11
N VAL A 363 -21.37 2.39 -15.58
CA VAL A 363 -20.67 1.10 -15.73
C VAL A 363 -20.68 0.63 -17.19
N LEU A 364 -21.81 0.75 -17.89
CA LEU A 364 -21.94 0.44 -19.31
C LEU A 364 -21.00 1.27 -20.18
N ARG A 365 -20.86 2.58 -19.90
CA ARG A 365 -19.92 3.47 -20.61
C ARG A 365 -18.47 2.97 -20.45
N GLN A 366 -18.10 2.50 -19.26
CA GLN A 366 -16.76 1.96 -19.00
C GLN A 366 -16.54 0.60 -19.67
N LEU A 367 -17.51 -0.32 -19.61
CA LEU A 367 -17.45 -1.62 -20.29
C LEU A 367 -17.32 -1.48 -21.81
N LYS A 368 -18.14 -0.60 -22.43
CA LYS A 368 -18.03 -0.24 -23.86
C LYS A 368 -16.65 0.34 -24.19
N ALA A 369 -16.12 1.23 -23.36
CA ALA A 369 -14.78 1.81 -23.55
C ALA A 369 -13.63 0.81 -23.38
N TYR A 370 -13.88 -0.34 -22.75
CA TYR A 370 -12.93 -1.46 -22.70
C TYR A 370 -13.07 -2.41 -23.91
N GLY A 371 -14.12 -2.26 -24.74
CA GLY A 371 -14.36 -3.11 -25.91
C GLY A 371 -15.36 -4.24 -25.68
N ALA A 372 -16.07 -4.25 -24.55
CA ALA A 372 -17.14 -5.23 -24.31
C ALA A 372 -18.36 -4.92 -25.18
N GLN A 373 -18.93 -5.94 -25.81
CA GLN A 373 -20.16 -5.83 -26.59
C GLN A 373 -21.39 -5.84 -25.68
N VAL A 374 -22.44 -5.13 -26.10
CA VAL A 374 -23.70 -4.99 -25.35
C VAL A 374 -24.71 -6.00 -25.88
N GLU A 375 -25.17 -6.88 -24.97
CA GLU A 375 -26.22 -7.90 -25.13
C GLU A 375 -26.57 -8.29 -26.59
N VAL A 376 -25.59 -8.92 -27.24
CA VAL A 376 -25.80 -9.73 -28.44
C VAL A 376 -26.24 -11.12 -27.97
N ASN A 377 -27.16 -11.75 -28.70
CA ASN A 377 -27.81 -13.02 -28.34
C ASN A 377 -26.78 -14.08 -27.88
N ILE A 378 -26.78 -14.43 -26.59
CA ILE A 378 -25.80 -15.35 -25.97
C ILE A 378 -25.86 -16.73 -26.62
N ASP A 379 -27.05 -17.25 -26.91
CA ASP A 379 -27.23 -18.57 -27.53
C ASP A 379 -26.66 -18.58 -28.96
N ALA A 380 -26.74 -17.46 -29.67
CA ALA A 380 -26.13 -17.33 -31.00
C ALA A 380 -24.59 -17.24 -30.95
N ILE A 381 -24.04 -16.65 -29.88
CA ILE A 381 -22.58 -16.54 -29.67
C ILE A 381 -21.99 -17.89 -29.27
N LEU A 382 -22.66 -18.66 -28.40
CA LEU A 382 -22.19 -19.99 -27.98
C LEU A 382 -22.19 -21.01 -29.13
N MET A 383 -22.93 -20.74 -30.20
CA MET A 383 -22.94 -21.51 -31.45
C MET A 383 -21.87 -21.07 -32.46
N ASP A 384 -21.16 -19.96 -32.22
CA ASP A 384 -20.09 -19.47 -33.09
C ASP A 384 -18.76 -20.19 -32.77
N LEU A 385 -18.32 -21.04 -33.70
CA LEU A 385 -17.10 -21.86 -33.54
C LEU A 385 -15.80 -21.03 -33.60
N ASP A 386 -15.84 -19.77 -34.02
CA ASP A 386 -14.68 -18.88 -33.98
C ASP A 386 -14.48 -18.23 -32.59
N VAL A 387 -15.47 -18.34 -31.69
CA VAL A 387 -15.42 -17.85 -30.30
C VAL A 387 -14.83 -18.91 -29.36
N GLY A 388 -13.81 -18.53 -28.59
CA GLY A 388 -13.10 -19.40 -27.65
C GLY A 388 -13.81 -19.50 -26.30
N ASN A 389 -13.60 -18.51 -25.43
CA ASN A 389 -14.33 -18.35 -24.17
C ASN A 389 -15.23 -17.12 -24.24
N LEU A 390 -16.45 -17.22 -23.69
CA LEU A 390 -17.34 -16.07 -23.53
C LEU A 390 -17.28 -15.58 -22.08
N VAL A 391 -16.94 -14.29 -21.90
CA VAL A 391 -16.79 -13.65 -20.58
C VAL A 391 -17.82 -12.53 -20.46
N SER A 392 -18.81 -12.71 -19.59
CA SER A 392 -19.88 -11.73 -19.36
C SER A 392 -19.68 -10.95 -18.07
N TYR A 393 -19.65 -9.63 -18.15
CA TYR A 393 -19.97 -8.79 -16.99
C TYR A 393 -21.50 -8.80 -16.83
N THR A 394 -21.98 -9.60 -15.88
CA THR A 394 -23.40 -9.85 -15.69
C THR A 394 -23.93 -9.03 -14.52
N PHE A 395 -24.94 -8.19 -14.76
CA PHE A 395 -25.69 -7.54 -13.68
C PHE A 395 -26.66 -8.55 -13.05
N THR A 396 -26.52 -8.77 -11.75
CA THR A 396 -27.17 -9.91 -11.07
C THR A 396 -28.39 -9.56 -10.21
N SER A 397 -28.64 -8.26 -10.02
CA SER A 397 -29.75 -7.76 -9.19
C SER A 397 -30.78 -6.93 -9.95
N LEU A 398 -30.62 -6.68 -11.25
CA LEU A 398 -31.64 -5.97 -12.06
C LEU A 398 -32.98 -6.72 -12.11
N ASN A 399 -32.95 -8.05 -11.98
CA ASN A 399 -34.12 -8.91 -12.11
C ASN A 399 -34.86 -9.16 -10.78
N CYS A 400 -34.42 -8.60 -9.66
CA CYS A 400 -35.05 -8.84 -8.35
C CYS A 400 -36.55 -8.43 -8.36
N SER A 401 -37.42 -9.19 -7.69
CA SER A 401 -38.84 -8.85 -7.58
C SER A 401 -39.05 -7.47 -6.94
N ASP A 402 -39.93 -6.66 -7.53
CA ASP A 402 -40.28 -5.33 -7.02
C ASP A 402 -41.54 -5.42 -6.16
N VAL A 403 -41.38 -5.19 -4.85
CA VAL A 403 -42.47 -5.35 -3.87
C VAL A 403 -43.56 -4.30 -4.07
N LEU A 404 -43.20 -3.08 -4.49
CA LEU A 404 -44.18 -2.01 -4.70
C LEU A 404 -45.02 -2.31 -5.96
N LEU A 405 -44.39 -2.72 -7.06
CA LEU A 405 -45.10 -3.10 -8.29
C LEU A 405 -46.06 -4.28 -8.07
N LEU A 406 -45.64 -5.30 -7.30
CA LEU A 406 -46.50 -6.43 -6.94
C LEU A 406 -47.73 -5.97 -6.13
N TYR A 407 -47.54 -5.09 -5.14
CA TYR A 407 -48.62 -4.60 -4.31
C TYR A 407 -49.56 -3.63 -5.07
N GLN A 408 -49.04 -2.78 -5.95
CA GLN A 408 -49.84 -1.97 -6.88
C GLN A 408 -50.71 -2.85 -7.80
N THR A 409 -50.13 -3.90 -8.38
CA THR A 409 -50.85 -4.83 -9.28
C THR A 409 -51.98 -5.53 -8.53
N SER A 410 -51.74 -5.96 -7.29
CA SER A 410 -52.76 -6.53 -6.41
C SER A 410 -53.87 -5.52 -6.07
N ASN A 411 -53.51 -4.28 -5.72
CA ASN A 411 -54.45 -3.21 -5.41
C ASN A 411 -55.36 -2.86 -6.61
N LEU A 412 -54.79 -2.79 -7.82
CA LEU A 412 -55.57 -2.61 -9.06
C LEU A 412 -56.46 -3.82 -9.36
N SER A 413 -56.04 -5.04 -9.04
CA SER A 413 -56.82 -6.26 -9.29
C SER A 413 -58.01 -6.45 -8.33
N LEU A 414 -57.95 -5.88 -7.12
CA LEU A 414 -58.95 -6.06 -6.05
C LEU A 414 -60.22 -5.20 -6.25
N SER A 415 -61.03 -5.55 -7.25
CA SER A 415 -62.36 -4.95 -7.46
C SER A 415 -63.50 -5.62 -6.64
N THR A 416 -63.19 -6.57 -5.75
CA THR A 416 -64.21 -7.30 -4.96
C THR A 416 -63.70 -7.71 -3.58
N LYS A 417 -64.34 -7.15 -2.54
CA LYS A 417 -64.35 -7.51 -1.10
C LYS A 417 -63.28 -8.47 -0.56
N GLY A 418 -62.48 -7.98 0.38
CA GLY A 418 -61.79 -8.78 1.39
C GLY A 418 -60.87 -7.94 2.26
N GLU A 419 -61.26 -7.66 3.51
CA GLU A 419 -60.33 -7.13 4.52
C GLU A 419 -59.37 -8.26 4.92
N THR A 420 -58.13 -8.21 4.44
CA THR A 420 -57.01 -8.94 5.05
C THR A 420 -56.12 -7.93 5.77
N ASP A 421 -56.07 -8.07 7.09
CA ASP A 421 -55.36 -7.22 8.06
C ASP A 421 -53.82 -7.43 8.00
N GLU A 422 -53.26 -7.44 6.79
CA GLU A 422 -51.82 -7.45 6.57
C GLU A 422 -51.27 -6.04 6.75
N LYS A 423 -50.48 -5.86 7.81
CA LYS A 423 -49.83 -4.61 8.17
C LYS A 423 -49.11 -4.01 6.95
N HIS A 424 -49.40 -2.73 6.69
CA HIS A 424 -48.70 -1.88 5.72
C HIS A 424 -47.18 -2.12 5.81
N PRO A 425 -46.55 -2.72 4.79
CA PRO A 425 -45.10 -2.91 4.78
C PRO A 425 -44.40 -1.55 4.85
N ASP A 426 -43.32 -1.41 5.62
CA ASP A 426 -42.45 -0.23 5.51
C ASP A 426 -41.76 -0.31 4.14
N PHE A 427 -42.34 0.34 3.12
CA PHE A 427 -41.90 0.31 1.71
C PHE A 427 -40.52 0.98 1.46
N LYS A 428 -39.70 1.14 2.52
CA LYS A 428 -38.25 1.27 2.41
C LYS A 428 -37.65 -0.02 1.83
N GLN A 429 -37.87 -0.24 0.54
CA GLN A 429 -37.10 -1.17 -0.25
C GLN A 429 -35.65 -0.68 -0.18
N ASN A 430 -34.84 -1.33 0.67
CA ASN A 430 -33.41 -1.07 0.72
C ASN A 430 -32.84 -1.32 -0.67
N SER A 431 -32.52 -0.23 -1.37
CA SER A 431 -31.89 -0.22 -2.68
C SER A 431 -30.78 -1.27 -2.71
N TRP A 432 -30.82 -2.19 -3.70
CA TRP A 432 -29.81 -3.24 -3.80
C TRP A 432 -28.41 -2.66 -4.03
N LEU A 433 -28.32 -1.38 -4.38
CA LEU A 433 -27.10 -0.58 -4.47
C LEU A 433 -26.55 -0.13 -3.10
N SER A 434 -26.33 -1.08 -2.19
CA SER A 434 -25.60 -0.86 -0.92
C SER A 434 -24.15 -0.42 -1.17
N THR A 435 -23.48 0.11 -0.14
CA THR A 435 -22.06 0.48 -0.21
C THR A 435 -21.14 -0.70 -0.52
N GLU A 436 -21.49 -1.89 -0.03
CA GLU A 436 -20.76 -3.15 -0.18
C GLU A 436 -20.98 -3.70 -1.60
N ILE A 437 -22.21 -3.60 -2.10
CA ILE A 437 -22.55 -4.04 -3.46
C ILE A 437 -21.88 -3.12 -4.50
N LYS A 438 -21.84 -1.80 -4.27
CA LYS A 438 -21.06 -0.86 -5.11
C LYS A 438 -19.55 -1.17 -5.11
N LYS A 439 -18.98 -1.54 -3.95
CA LYS A 439 -17.58 -2.01 -3.87
C LYS A 439 -17.38 -3.29 -4.67
N THR A 440 -18.31 -4.25 -4.57
CA THR A 440 -18.27 -5.51 -5.34
C THR A 440 -18.38 -5.28 -6.85
N MET A 441 -19.30 -4.42 -7.30
CA MET A 441 -19.41 -4.02 -8.71
C MET A 441 -18.13 -3.37 -9.23
N ARG A 442 -17.53 -2.44 -8.46
CA ARG A 442 -16.25 -1.82 -8.80
C ARG A 442 -15.12 -2.85 -8.90
N ARG A 443 -14.99 -3.73 -7.92
CA ARG A 443 -13.99 -4.81 -7.90
C ARG A 443 -14.13 -5.73 -9.13
N ASN A 444 -15.35 -6.15 -9.44
CA ASN A 444 -15.62 -6.97 -10.62
C ASN A 444 -15.32 -6.19 -11.92
N LEU A 445 -15.61 -4.89 -11.99
CA LEU A 445 -15.31 -4.07 -13.16
C LEU A 445 -13.81 -3.87 -13.37
N GLU A 446 -13.03 -3.75 -12.29
CA GLU A 446 -11.57 -3.72 -12.32
C GLU A 446 -10.97 -5.07 -12.77
N ILE A 447 -11.49 -6.19 -12.26
CA ILE A 447 -11.11 -7.53 -12.72
C ILE A 447 -11.44 -7.72 -14.20
N PHE A 448 -12.65 -7.34 -14.64
CA PHE A 448 -13.10 -7.49 -16.02
C PHE A 448 -12.28 -6.63 -17.00
N LYS A 449 -11.97 -5.39 -16.63
CA LYS A 449 -11.03 -4.51 -17.34
C LYS A 449 -9.64 -5.13 -17.48
N ASN A 450 -9.15 -5.77 -16.42
CA ASN A 450 -7.86 -6.44 -16.43
C ASN A 450 -7.88 -7.72 -17.29
N LEU A 451 -8.97 -8.50 -17.24
CA LEU A 451 -9.18 -9.68 -18.10
C LEU A 451 -9.14 -9.32 -19.60
N ILE A 452 -9.86 -8.27 -20.00
CA ILE A 452 -9.80 -7.74 -21.38
C ILE A 452 -8.38 -7.37 -21.79
N LYS A 453 -7.60 -6.77 -20.87
CA LYS A 453 -6.20 -6.38 -21.16
C LYS A 453 -5.23 -7.55 -21.15
N SER A 454 -5.50 -8.59 -20.36
CA SER A 454 -4.63 -9.76 -20.21
C SER A 454 -4.98 -10.89 -21.18
N SER A 455 -6.10 -10.82 -21.88
CA SER A 455 -6.53 -11.85 -22.84
C SER A 455 -5.50 -11.99 -23.96
N SER A 456 -4.69 -13.03 -23.85
CA SER A 456 -3.70 -13.43 -24.87
C SER A 456 -4.36 -14.14 -26.07
N CYS A 457 -5.63 -14.52 -25.94
CA CYS A 457 -6.40 -15.20 -26.96
C CYS A 457 -7.21 -14.18 -27.79
N LYS A 458 -7.05 -14.19 -29.11
CA LYS A 458 -7.83 -13.33 -30.03
C LYS A 458 -9.29 -13.76 -30.21
N GLN A 459 -9.66 -14.91 -29.64
CA GLN A 459 -10.98 -15.56 -29.81
C GLN A 459 -11.86 -15.43 -28.56
N ASP A 460 -11.32 -14.94 -27.43
CA ASP A 460 -12.14 -14.72 -26.22
C ASP A 460 -13.03 -13.48 -26.41
N MET A 461 -14.33 -13.63 -26.20
CA MET A 461 -15.31 -12.58 -26.43
C MET A 461 -15.84 -12.02 -25.10
N PHE A 462 -15.88 -10.69 -24.99
CA PHE A 462 -16.31 -9.98 -23.79
C PHE A 462 -17.66 -9.31 -24.01
N ILE A 463 -18.65 -9.65 -23.18
CA ILE A 463 -20.02 -9.11 -23.27
C ILE A 463 -20.50 -8.50 -21.95
N VAL A 464 -21.64 -7.82 -22.03
CA VAL A 464 -22.41 -7.33 -20.89
C VAL A 464 -23.85 -7.83 -21.01
N SER A 465 -24.38 -8.43 -19.93
CA SER A 465 -25.75 -8.98 -19.89
C SER A 465 -26.38 -8.85 -18.49
N SER A 466 -27.60 -9.36 -18.32
CA SER A 466 -28.28 -9.43 -17.02
C SER A 466 -28.85 -10.83 -16.72
N LYS A 467 -28.70 -11.31 -15.47
CA LYS A 467 -29.22 -12.63 -15.02
C LYS A 467 -29.33 -12.66 -13.50
N GLU A 468 -30.50 -12.97 -12.95
CA GLU A 468 -30.70 -12.97 -11.49
C GLU A 468 -29.77 -13.98 -10.77
N MET A 469 -29.03 -13.53 -9.75
CA MET A 469 -28.22 -14.43 -8.90
C MET A 469 -28.26 -14.01 -7.43
N LYS A 470 -29.00 -14.77 -6.61
CA LYS A 470 -29.16 -14.50 -5.16
C LYS A 470 -27.86 -14.51 -4.36
N ASN A 471 -26.91 -15.37 -4.74
CA ASN A 471 -25.65 -15.54 -4.01
C ASN A 471 -24.55 -14.53 -4.37
N ASN A 472 -24.73 -13.76 -5.45
CA ASN A 472 -23.73 -12.80 -5.95
C ASN A 472 -24.41 -11.46 -6.28
N PRO A 473 -24.84 -10.67 -5.29
CA PRO A 473 -25.63 -9.46 -5.54
C PRO A 473 -24.86 -8.36 -6.30
N GLY A 474 -25.60 -7.64 -7.15
CA GLY A 474 -25.19 -6.52 -7.96
C GLY A 474 -24.47 -6.86 -9.27
N SER A 475 -23.35 -7.60 -9.20
CA SER A 475 -22.70 -8.11 -10.41
C SER A 475 -21.92 -9.40 -10.17
N CYS A 476 -21.72 -10.16 -11.24
CA CYS A 476 -20.77 -11.26 -11.30
C CYS A 476 -20.07 -11.26 -12.66
N ILE A 477 -18.84 -11.79 -12.72
CA ILE A 477 -18.21 -12.13 -14.00
C ILE A 477 -18.55 -13.60 -14.25
N LEU A 478 -19.31 -13.88 -15.31
CA LEU A 478 -19.63 -15.23 -15.74
C LEU A 478 -18.71 -15.65 -16.88
N LEU A 479 -18.20 -16.88 -16.79
CA LEU A 479 -17.34 -17.49 -17.78
C LEU A 479 -18.04 -18.74 -18.35
N TYR A 480 -18.19 -18.77 -19.67
CA TYR A 480 -18.62 -19.94 -20.42
C TYR A 480 -17.38 -20.48 -21.14
N GLU A 481 -16.96 -21.69 -20.78
CA GLU A 481 -15.76 -22.35 -21.34
C GLU A 481 -16.18 -23.28 -22.48
N HIS A 482 -15.55 -23.16 -23.64
CA HIS A 482 -15.67 -24.09 -24.77
C HIS A 482 -17.11 -24.43 -25.23
N GLY A 483 -18.01 -23.43 -25.28
CA GLY A 483 -19.38 -23.62 -25.74
C GLY A 483 -20.33 -24.33 -24.75
N CYS A 484 -19.95 -24.47 -23.48
CA CYS A 484 -20.86 -24.96 -22.44
C CYS A 484 -21.94 -23.93 -22.09
N ASP A 485 -23.21 -24.36 -22.03
CA ASP A 485 -24.36 -23.54 -21.62
C ASP A 485 -24.30 -23.09 -20.14
N GLU A 486 -23.63 -23.88 -19.29
CA GLU A 486 -23.50 -23.60 -17.86
C GLU A 486 -22.35 -22.63 -17.55
N ALA A 487 -22.69 -21.36 -17.36
CA ALA A 487 -21.76 -20.32 -16.94
C ALA A 487 -21.27 -20.51 -15.49
N VAL A 488 -19.96 -20.41 -15.26
CA VAL A 488 -19.34 -20.47 -13.93
C VAL A 488 -18.95 -19.07 -13.47
N CYS A 489 -19.13 -18.77 -12.18
CA CYS A 489 -18.65 -17.52 -11.58
C CYS A 489 -17.11 -17.46 -11.61
N PHE A 490 -16.55 -16.54 -12.39
CA PHE A 490 -15.11 -16.31 -12.41
C PHE A 490 -14.64 -15.81 -11.04
N THR A 491 -13.73 -16.57 -10.43
CA THR A 491 -13.07 -16.23 -9.17
C THR A 491 -11.59 -15.98 -9.45
N PRO A 492 -11.06 -14.76 -9.26
CA PRO A 492 -9.63 -14.52 -9.41
C PRO A 492 -8.83 -15.24 -8.32
N PRO A 493 -7.54 -15.57 -8.54
CA PRO A 493 -6.65 -15.99 -7.48
C PRO A 493 -6.60 -14.95 -6.34
N SER A 494 -6.50 -15.42 -5.09
CA SER A 494 -6.11 -14.55 -3.99
C SER A 494 -4.66 -14.11 -4.16
N GLN A 495 -4.32 -12.90 -3.70
CA GLN A 495 -2.93 -12.44 -3.71
C GLN A 495 -2.04 -13.43 -2.93
N PRO A 496 -0.97 -13.99 -3.54
CA PRO A 496 -0.09 -14.91 -2.86
C PRO A 496 0.75 -14.16 -1.81
N VAL A 497 1.04 -14.82 -0.70
CA VAL A 497 1.98 -14.30 0.31
C VAL A 497 3.40 -14.29 -0.28
N CYS A 498 4.22 -13.33 0.13
CA CYS A 498 5.62 -13.25 -0.30
C CYS A 498 6.38 -14.57 -0.02
N PRO A 499 7.30 -14.99 -0.90
CA PRO A 499 8.19 -16.10 -0.60
C PRO A 499 9.12 -15.73 0.57
N VAL A 500 9.55 -16.73 1.34
CA VAL A 500 10.46 -16.54 2.48
C VAL A 500 11.81 -17.18 2.15
N ILE A 501 12.90 -16.44 2.34
CA ILE A 501 14.26 -16.98 2.15
C ILE A 501 14.52 -18.00 3.27
N GLU A 502 14.78 -19.25 2.89
CA GLU A 502 15.07 -20.34 3.82
C GLU A 502 16.58 -20.57 3.93
N GLU A 503 17.31 -20.52 2.82
CA GLU A 503 18.75 -20.73 2.79
C GLU A 503 19.41 -20.06 1.57
N VAL A 504 20.64 -19.55 1.74
CA VAL A 504 21.49 -19.03 0.65
C VAL A 504 22.81 -19.81 0.63
N LYS A 505 23.03 -20.59 -0.41
CA LYS A 505 24.21 -21.45 -0.62
C LYS A 505 24.99 -20.98 -1.86
N GLY A 506 25.83 -19.96 -1.68
CA GLY A 506 26.58 -19.34 -2.77
C GLY A 506 25.62 -18.72 -3.81
N GLN A 507 25.70 -19.19 -5.05
CA GLN A 507 24.85 -18.74 -6.17
C GLN A 507 23.43 -19.36 -6.17
N ASN A 508 23.14 -20.26 -5.21
CA ASN A 508 21.84 -20.92 -5.08
C ASN A 508 21.06 -20.38 -3.88
N VAL A 509 19.76 -20.15 -4.06
CA VAL A 509 18.87 -19.60 -3.02
C VAL A 509 17.64 -20.48 -2.91
N VAL A 510 17.37 -20.99 -1.71
CA VAL A 510 16.18 -21.79 -1.39
C VAL A 510 15.12 -20.85 -0.81
N LEU A 511 13.96 -20.80 -1.47
CA LEU A 511 12.82 -19.99 -1.08
C LEU A 511 11.64 -20.89 -0.72
N LYS A 512 11.07 -20.69 0.46
CA LYS A 512 9.81 -21.28 0.86
C LYS A 512 8.66 -20.50 0.21
N VAL A 513 7.81 -21.19 -0.52
CA VAL A 513 6.70 -20.61 -1.30
C VAL A 513 5.35 -20.86 -0.62
N PRO A 514 4.37 -19.95 -0.75
CA PRO A 514 3.05 -20.12 -0.15
C PRO A 514 2.24 -21.24 -0.83
N PRO A 515 1.27 -21.84 -0.13
CA PRO A 515 0.30 -22.72 -0.78
C PRO A 515 -0.58 -21.94 -1.77
N SER A 516 -0.88 -22.57 -2.91
CA SER A 516 -1.81 -22.02 -3.91
C SER A 516 -3.26 -22.04 -3.43
N CYS A 517 -4.03 -20.99 -3.70
CA CYS A 517 -5.47 -20.99 -3.44
C CYS A 517 -6.24 -21.83 -4.50
N PRO A 518 -7.49 -22.27 -4.24
CA PRO A 518 -8.26 -23.09 -5.18
C PRO A 518 -8.49 -22.48 -6.58
N ALA A 519 -8.42 -21.14 -6.69
CA ALA A 519 -8.56 -20.42 -7.96
C ALA A 519 -7.24 -20.26 -8.74
N THR A 520 -6.11 -20.69 -8.18
CA THR A 520 -4.81 -20.69 -8.84
C THR A 520 -4.66 -21.93 -9.72
N VAL A 521 -4.47 -21.74 -11.02
CA VAL A 521 -4.16 -22.79 -12.00
C VAL A 521 -2.67 -23.14 -11.96
N GLU A 522 -1.80 -22.13 -11.87
CA GLU A 522 -0.35 -22.29 -11.78
C GLU A 522 0.24 -21.24 -10.84
N LEU A 523 1.19 -21.64 -9.98
CA LEU A 523 1.98 -20.71 -9.17
C LEU A 523 3.38 -20.60 -9.79
N ARG A 524 3.85 -19.36 -10.02
CA ARG A 524 5.19 -19.08 -10.55
C ARG A 524 5.98 -18.23 -9.58
N LEU A 525 7.23 -18.59 -9.34
CA LEU A 525 8.19 -17.72 -8.67
C LEU A 525 8.85 -16.84 -9.75
N LEU A 526 8.71 -15.52 -9.63
CA LEU A 526 9.31 -14.55 -10.55
C LEU A 526 10.51 -13.90 -9.88
N TYR A 527 11.65 -13.85 -10.58
CA TYR A 527 12.86 -13.18 -10.08
C TYR A 527 13.52 -12.37 -11.19
N LYS A 528 14.16 -11.26 -10.81
CA LYS A 528 15.02 -10.48 -11.70
C LYS A 528 16.11 -9.74 -10.93
N PRO A 529 17.27 -9.48 -11.55
CA PRO A 529 18.20 -8.46 -11.06
C PRO A 529 17.49 -7.10 -10.95
N LYS A 530 17.80 -6.33 -9.90
CA LYS A 530 17.20 -5.00 -9.66
C LYS A 530 17.43 -4.00 -10.80
N GLN A 531 18.50 -4.19 -11.58
CA GLN A 531 18.85 -3.38 -12.75
C GLN A 531 18.06 -3.78 -14.02
N ASP A 532 17.42 -4.95 -14.04
CA ASP A 532 16.68 -5.47 -15.20
C ASP A 532 15.17 -5.14 -15.10
N THR A 533 14.51 -5.08 -16.26
CA THR A 533 13.06 -4.83 -16.39
C THR A 533 12.24 -6.09 -16.62
N VAL A 534 12.86 -7.18 -17.08
CA VAL A 534 12.19 -8.44 -17.45
C VAL A 534 12.24 -9.41 -16.27
N TRP A 535 11.09 -10.01 -15.94
CA TRP A 535 10.97 -11.04 -14.91
C TRP A 535 11.22 -12.43 -15.49
N THR A 536 12.09 -13.22 -14.86
CA THR A 536 12.32 -14.62 -15.20
C THR A 536 11.34 -15.51 -14.41
N PRO A 537 10.46 -16.28 -15.08
CA PRO A 537 9.53 -17.16 -14.40
C PRO A 537 10.15 -18.53 -14.11
N LYS A 538 9.94 -19.04 -12.88
CA LYS A 538 10.22 -20.42 -12.49
C LYS A 538 8.91 -21.07 -11.99
N PRO A 539 8.40 -22.13 -12.63
CA PRO A 539 7.17 -22.78 -12.21
C PRO A 539 7.34 -23.46 -10.85
N VAL A 540 6.30 -23.40 -10.02
CA VAL A 540 6.21 -24.12 -8.75
C VAL A 540 5.33 -25.35 -8.98
N GLN A 541 5.82 -26.55 -8.67
CA GLN A 541 5.01 -27.76 -8.80
C GLN A 541 3.91 -27.80 -7.75
N LYS A 542 2.84 -28.54 -8.05
CA LYS A 542 1.75 -28.77 -7.09
C LYS A 542 2.33 -29.46 -5.84
N ASP A 543 1.91 -28.98 -4.66
CA ASP A 543 2.38 -29.44 -3.34
C ASP A 543 3.88 -29.20 -3.05
N GLN A 544 4.59 -28.45 -3.89
CA GLN A 544 5.97 -28.03 -3.64
C GLN A 544 6.02 -26.84 -2.69
N HIS A 545 6.66 -27.00 -1.52
CA HIS A 545 6.79 -25.95 -0.52
C HIS A 545 8.08 -25.12 -0.61
N THR A 546 9.09 -25.60 -1.33
CA THR A 546 10.41 -24.95 -1.45
C THR A 546 10.90 -24.96 -2.90
N VAL A 547 11.47 -23.85 -3.35
CA VAL A 547 11.96 -23.62 -4.71
C VAL A 547 13.38 -23.08 -4.66
N THR A 548 14.30 -23.77 -5.32
CA THR A 548 15.70 -23.32 -5.43
C THR A 548 15.89 -22.49 -6.69
N LEU A 549 16.25 -21.23 -6.55
CA LEU A 549 16.88 -20.44 -7.61
C LEU A 549 18.35 -20.85 -7.73
N THR A 550 18.86 -20.95 -8.95
CA THR A 550 20.24 -21.36 -9.24
C THR A 550 20.89 -20.34 -10.16
N ASP A 551 22.23 -20.39 -10.22
CA ASP A 551 23.03 -19.62 -11.19
C ASP A 551 22.82 -18.09 -11.09
N LEU A 552 22.56 -17.60 -9.86
CA LEU A 552 22.41 -16.17 -9.59
C LEU A 552 23.79 -15.49 -9.62
N ARG A 553 23.82 -14.27 -10.17
CA ARG A 553 25.05 -13.45 -10.27
C ARG A 553 25.48 -12.97 -8.89
N GLU A 554 26.76 -13.13 -8.57
CA GLU A 554 27.39 -12.57 -7.37
C GLU A 554 27.34 -11.03 -7.42
N GLU A 555 27.42 -10.41 -6.23
CA GLU A 555 27.29 -8.95 -5.99
C GLU A 555 25.97 -8.29 -6.47
N THR A 556 25.03 -9.08 -6.99
CA THR A 556 23.80 -8.58 -7.57
C THR A 556 22.66 -8.61 -6.55
N GLU A 557 21.92 -7.50 -6.47
CA GLU A 557 20.65 -7.43 -5.75
C GLU A 557 19.52 -7.94 -6.66
N TYR A 558 18.74 -8.88 -6.16
CA TYR A 558 17.61 -9.51 -6.84
C TYR A 558 16.28 -9.09 -6.21
N GLU A 559 15.32 -8.77 -7.07
CA GLU A 559 13.90 -8.64 -6.74
C GLU A 559 13.21 -9.98 -7.00
N ILE A 560 12.41 -10.46 -6.05
CA ILE A 560 11.74 -11.77 -6.12
C ILE A 560 10.28 -11.62 -5.64
N LYS A 561 9.33 -12.25 -6.34
CA LYS A 561 7.90 -12.29 -5.97
C LYS A 561 7.23 -13.59 -6.43
N CYS A 562 6.10 -13.93 -5.83
CA CYS A 562 5.24 -15.02 -6.28
C CYS A 562 4.11 -14.47 -7.16
N ALA A 563 3.79 -15.16 -8.26
CA ALA A 563 2.71 -14.83 -9.17
C ALA A 563 1.74 -16.01 -9.26
N ALA A 564 0.49 -15.79 -8.85
CA ALA A 564 -0.59 -16.75 -8.95
C ALA A 564 -1.35 -16.54 -10.27
N LEU A 565 -1.23 -17.48 -11.20
CA LEU A 565 -1.94 -17.49 -12.48
C LEU A 565 -3.28 -18.21 -12.29
N GLY A 566 -4.39 -17.54 -12.59
CA GLY A 566 -5.74 -18.10 -12.59
C GLY A 566 -6.22 -18.48 -13.99
N LYS A 567 -7.52 -18.78 -14.10
CA LYS A 567 -8.20 -18.92 -15.40
C LYS A 567 -8.04 -17.65 -16.26
N LEU A 568 -8.15 -17.80 -17.58
CA LEU A 568 -7.99 -16.70 -18.57
C LEU A 568 -6.66 -15.93 -18.46
N ASN A 569 -5.59 -16.60 -18.00
CA ASN A 569 -4.26 -16.01 -17.73
C ASN A 569 -4.26 -14.81 -16.76
N TYR A 570 -5.32 -14.65 -15.95
CA TYR A 570 -5.40 -13.59 -14.95
C TYR A 570 -4.35 -13.80 -13.86
N THR A 571 -3.37 -12.90 -13.77
CA THR A 571 -2.23 -13.04 -12.84
C THR A 571 -2.36 -12.09 -11.66
N VAL A 572 -2.07 -12.58 -10.44
CA VAL A 572 -1.99 -11.77 -9.22
C VAL A 572 -0.64 -12.00 -8.55
N ASP A 573 0.07 -10.90 -8.27
CA ASP A 573 1.44 -10.91 -7.73
C ASP A 573 1.47 -10.65 -6.22
N SER A 574 2.41 -11.28 -5.50
CA SER A 574 2.81 -10.88 -4.15
C SER A 574 3.59 -9.57 -4.19
N ASP A 575 3.81 -8.97 -3.01
CA ASP A 575 4.82 -7.93 -2.87
C ASP A 575 6.24 -8.50 -3.18
N VAL A 576 7.17 -7.59 -3.43
CA VAL A 576 8.55 -7.91 -3.83
C VAL A 576 9.46 -7.99 -2.60
N ILE A 577 10.16 -9.11 -2.46
CA ILE A 577 11.29 -9.25 -1.53
C ILE A 577 12.60 -8.94 -2.24
N HIS A 578 13.62 -8.52 -1.47
CA HIS A 578 14.96 -8.22 -1.96
C HIS A 578 15.96 -9.20 -1.36
N LEU A 579 17.00 -9.53 -2.13
CA LEU A 579 18.09 -10.41 -1.70
C LEU A 579 19.39 -10.03 -2.40
N ARG A 580 20.51 -9.97 -1.65
CA ARG A 580 21.85 -9.81 -2.21
C ARG A 580 22.63 -11.13 -2.19
N VAL A 581 23.20 -11.50 -3.34
CA VAL A 581 24.12 -12.65 -3.44
C VAL A 581 25.53 -12.18 -3.11
N ILE A 582 26.12 -12.70 -2.03
CA ILE A 582 27.47 -12.36 -1.57
C ILE A 582 28.51 -13.11 -2.42
N GLU A 583 29.66 -12.48 -2.72
CA GLU A 583 30.78 -13.16 -3.38
C GLU A 583 31.23 -14.42 -2.64
N LYS A 584 31.46 -15.51 -3.39
CA LYS A 584 31.96 -16.76 -2.82
C LYS A 584 33.33 -16.60 -2.14
N LYS A 585 34.16 -15.68 -2.63
CA LYS A 585 35.49 -15.37 -2.08
C LYS A 585 35.43 -14.80 -0.67
N ILE A 586 34.45 -13.95 -0.38
CA ILE A 586 34.28 -13.32 0.95
C ILE A 586 33.94 -14.40 1.99
N ILE A 587 33.05 -15.34 1.63
CA ILE A 587 32.70 -16.49 2.49
C ILE A 587 33.92 -17.38 2.72
N MET A 588 34.66 -17.75 1.66
CA MET A 588 35.90 -18.53 1.79
C MET A 588 36.97 -17.84 2.66
N ALA A 589 37.08 -16.51 2.59
CA ALA A 589 38.02 -15.75 3.41
C ALA A 589 37.62 -15.80 4.90
N ALA A 590 36.32 -15.68 5.21
CA ALA A 590 35.81 -15.85 6.57
C ALA A 590 36.05 -17.25 7.14
N ASP A 591 35.76 -18.29 6.35
CA ASP A 591 36.01 -19.69 6.74
C ASP A 591 37.51 -19.92 7.02
N SER A 592 38.39 -19.38 6.17
CA SER A 592 39.85 -19.46 6.32
C SER A 592 40.35 -18.80 7.61
N VAL A 593 39.77 -17.66 8.02
CA VAL A 593 40.09 -17.01 9.30
C VAL A 593 39.71 -17.91 10.48
N ILE A 594 38.51 -18.50 10.47
CA ILE A 594 38.03 -19.40 11.52
C ILE A 594 38.90 -20.67 11.59
N GLU A 595 39.29 -21.22 10.43
CA GLU A 595 40.18 -22.38 10.32
C GLU A 595 41.58 -22.07 10.89
N HIS A 596 42.19 -20.94 10.53
CA HIS A 596 43.52 -20.54 11.01
C HIS A 596 43.56 -20.29 12.52
N LEU A 597 42.50 -19.70 13.09
CA LEU A 597 42.36 -19.55 14.55
C LEU A 597 42.21 -20.92 15.24
N SER A 598 41.39 -21.81 14.67
CA SER A 598 41.21 -23.18 15.20
C SER A 598 42.48 -24.03 15.11
N LEU A 599 43.26 -23.89 14.03
CA LEU A 599 44.54 -24.56 13.86
C LEU A 599 45.56 -24.09 14.92
N THR A 600 45.56 -22.79 15.23
CA THR A 600 46.42 -22.22 16.28
C THR A 600 46.00 -22.71 17.67
N GLU A 601 44.70 -22.72 17.96
CA GLU A 601 44.11 -23.30 19.18
C GLU A 601 44.52 -24.77 19.37
N ASN A 602 44.42 -25.57 18.30
CA ASN A 602 44.81 -26.98 18.31
C ASN A 602 46.32 -27.16 18.56
N LYS A 603 47.19 -26.40 17.89
CA LYS A 603 48.64 -26.45 18.13
C LYS A 603 49.01 -26.08 19.56
N CYS A 604 48.39 -25.05 20.15
CA CYS A 604 48.58 -24.77 21.57
C CYS A 604 48.14 -25.95 22.45
N CYS A 605 47.02 -26.61 22.12
CA CYS A 605 46.57 -27.81 22.85
C CYS A 605 47.51 -29.02 22.70
N GLU A 606 48.24 -29.14 21.58
CA GLU A 606 49.28 -30.15 21.40
C GLU A 606 50.51 -29.83 22.26
N LEU A 607 50.99 -28.58 22.21
CA LEU A 607 52.13 -28.12 23.02
C LEU A 607 51.88 -28.22 24.53
N LEU A 608 50.65 -27.92 25.00
CA LEU A 608 50.24 -28.08 26.40
C LEU A 608 50.21 -29.55 26.87
N LYS A 609 50.17 -30.51 25.95
CA LYS A 609 50.17 -31.95 26.24
C LYS A 609 51.55 -32.59 26.11
N ASP A 610 52.57 -31.88 25.63
CA ASP A 610 53.89 -32.46 25.42
C ASP A 610 54.68 -32.59 26.73
N THR A 611 54.48 -33.72 27.40
CA THR A 611 55.20 -34.10 28.62
C THR A 611 56.64 -34.55 28.36
N ARG A 612 57.13 -34.56 27.11
CA ARG A 612 58.48 -35.04 26.76
C ARG A 612 59.55 -33.97 26.96
N THR A 613 59.19 -32.69 26.89
CA THR A 613 60.12 -31.59 27.14
C THR A 613 60.26 -31.32 28.63
N THR A 614 61.41 -31.71 29.21
CA THR A 614 61.75 -31.44 30.63
C THR A 614 61.61 -29.96 31.01
N ALA A 615 61.82 -29.03 30.07
CA ALA A 615 61.61 -27.59 30.25
C ALA A 615 60.14 -27.22 30.55
N PHE A 616 59.17 -27.96 30.02
CA PHE A 616 57.75 -27.67 30.22
C PHE A 616 57.30 -28.01 31.66
N THR A 617 57.81 -29.12 32.20
CA THR A 617 57.60 -29.51 33.60
C THR A 617 58.39 -28.63 34.58
N ALA A 618 59.60 -28.20 34.20
CA ALA A 618 60.46 -27.37 35.04
C ALA A 618 60.01 -25.90 35.16
N PHE A 619 59.45 -25.32 34.10
CA PHE A 619 59.17 -23.88 34.02
C PHE A 619 57.71 -23.59 33.66
N THR A 620 56.88 -23.33 34.69
CA THR A 620 55.44 -23.01 34.57
C THR A 620 55.11 -21.81 33.69
N VAL A 621 56.09 -20.94 33.42
CA VAL A 621 55.95 -19.77 32.54
C VAL A 621 55.63 -20.15 31.09
N PHE A 622 56.19 -21.26 30.57
CA PHE A 622 55.85 -21.74 29.22
C PHE A 622 54.38 -22.17 29.14
N HIS A 623 53.93 -22.97 30.10
CA HIS A 623 52.54 -23.39 30.21
C HIS A 623 51.60 -22.17 30.26
N LYS A 624 51.92 -21.16 31.07
CA LYS A 624 51.10 -19.94 31.16
C LYS A 624 51.00 -19.23 29.80
N LYS A 625 52.13 -18.97 29.13
CA LYS A 625 52.15 -18.27 27.83
C LYS A 625 51.37 -19.02 26.74
N ILE A 626 51.44 -20.35 26.70
CA ILE A 626 50.73 -21.15 25.68
C ILE A 626 49.23 -21.28 26.01
N GLU A 627 48.84 -21.39 27.28
CA GLU A 627 47.42 -21.37 27.68
C GLU A 627 46.79 -19.99 27.45
N ASP A 628 47.52 -18.90 27.69
CA ASP A 628 47.07 -17.53 27.39
C ASP A 628 46.84 -17.35 25.87
N MET A 629 47.77 -17.79 25.00
CA MET A 629 47.60 -17.76 23.53
C MET A 629 46.33 -18.52 23.08
N LYS A 630 46.18 -19.75 23.55
CA LYS A 630 45.02 -20.63 23.27
C LYS A 630 43.72 -19.94 23.66
N ARG A 631 43.65 -19.43 24.89
CA ARG A 631 42.47 -18.75 25.43
C ARG A 631 42.13 -17.48 24.64
N PHE A 632 43.13 -16.71 24.24
CA PHE A 632 42.92 -15.49 23.46
C PHE A 632 42.40 -15.82 22.04
N CYS A 633 42.98 -16.83 21.37
CA CYS A 633 42.48 -17.32 20.08
C CYS A 633 41.04 -17.84 20.17
N GLN A 634 40.70 -18.59 21.22
CA GLN A 634 39.34 -19.09 21.48
C GLN A 634 38.31 -17.96 21.59
N ILE A 635 38.60 -16.95 22.43
CA ILE A 635 37.70 -15.81 22.65
C ILE A 635 37.52 -15.00 21.36
N TYR A 636 38.62 -14.71 20.66
CA TYR A 636 38.57 -13.96 19.41
C TYR A 636 37.80 -14.72 18.32
N ARG A 637 38.03 -16.04 18.17
CA ARG A 637 37.32 -16.90 17.20
C ARG A 637 35.81 -16.90 17.43
N GLN A 638 35.36 -17.10 18.67
CA GLN A 638 33.93 -17.07 19.01
C GLN A 638 33.27 -15.71 18.71
N HIS A 639 34.00 -14.61 18.97
CA HIS A 639 33.50 -13.28 18.64
C HIS A 639 33.43 -13.05 17.12
N PHE A 640 34.48 -13.43 16.39
CA PHE A 640 34.55 -13.28 14.94
C PHE A 640 33.44 -14.09 14.25
N ASP A 641 33.31 -15.37 14.58
CA ASP A 641 32.29 -16.31 14.06
C ASP A 641 30.86 -15.78 14.25
N LYS A 642 30.51 -15.34 15.46
CA LYS A 642 29.21 -14.71 15.74
C LYS A 642 29.00 -13.42 14.94
N THR A 643 30.04 -12.60 14.79
CA THR A 643 29.95 -11.32 14.06
C THR A 643 29.74 -11.57 12.57
N ILE A 644 30.58 -12.39 11.94
CA ILE A 644 30.53 -12.63 10.50
C ILE A 644 29.22 -13.30 10.11
N TYR A 645 28.70 -14.25 10.91
CA TYR A 645 27.41 -14.87 10.66
C TYR A 645 26.27 -13.84 10.68
N SER A 646 26.21 -12.98 11.71
CA SER A 646 25.20 -11.92 11.78
C SER A 646 25.30 -10.94 10.62
N LEU A 647 26.52 -10.60 10.20
CA LEU A 647 26.78 -9.63 9.14
C LEU A 647 26.45 -10.20 7.75
N ILE A 648 26.70 -11.49 7.52
CA ILE A 648 26.25 -12.21 6.32
C ILE A 648 24.73 -12.15 6.20
N GLN A 649 23.99 -12.33 7.30
CA GLN A 649 22.52 -12.23 7.31
C GLN A 649 22.04 -10.80 6.98
N SER A 650 22.61 -9.77 7.61
CA SER A 650 22.27 -8.35 7.32
C SER A 650 22.53 -7.99 5.85
N VAL A 651 23.66 -8.43 5.28
CA VAL A 651 24.01 -8.14 3.88
C VAL A 651 23.09 -8.89 2.90
N GLN A 652 22.71 -10.15 3.20
CA GLN A 652 21.74 -10.90 2.40
C GLN A 652 20.35 -10.25 2.42
N ALA A 653 19.91 -9.77 3.58
CA ALA A 653 18.65 -9.03 3.76
C ALA A 653 18.64 -7.62 3.13
N CYS A 654 19.78 -7.16 2.60
CA CYS A 654 20.01 -5.80 2.10
C CYS A 654 19.96 -4.69 3.18
N ASP A 655 20.08 -5.04 4.46
CA ASP A 655 20.18 -4.09 5.59
C ASP A 655 21.58 -3.46 5.69
N GLU A 656 22.62 -4.17 5.26
CA GLU A 656 24.01 -3.70 5.21
C GLU A 656 24.66 -3.91 3.82
N GLU A 657 25.71 -3.15 3.54
CA GLU A 657 26.48 -3.30 2.30
C GLU A 657 27.59 -4.36 2.41
N THR A 658 27.94 -4.96 1.28
CA THR A 658 29.04 -5.95 1.16
C THR A 658 30.39 -5.43 1.69
N CYS A 659 30.59 -4.10 1.70
CA CYS A 659 31.79 -3.45 2.24
C CYS A 659 31.99 -3.65 3.75
N ALA A 660 30.93 -3.97 4.51
CA ALA A 660 31.03 -4.28 5.93
C ALA A 660 31.75 -5.62 6.17
N LEU A 661 31.47 -6.64 5.34
CA LEU A 661 32.14 -7.95 5.40
C LEU A 661 33.63 -7.83 5.08
N THR A 662 33.98 -7.07 4.04
CA THR A 662 35.39 -6.83 3.68
C THR A 662 36.12 -6.01 4.75
N SER A 663 35.43 -5.06 5.39
CA SER A 663 35.99 -4.28 6.51
C SER A 663 36.28 -5.16 7.74
N LEU A 664 35.44 -6.14 8.04
CA LEU A 664 35.66 -7.10 9.13
C LEU A 664 36.86 -8.03 8.85
N LEU A 665 37.02 -8.49 7.61
CA LEU A 665 38.17 -9.28 7.18
C LEU A 665 39.48 -8.46 7.25
N GLN A 666 39.49 -7.23 6.72
CA GLN A 666 40.65 -6.34 6.84
C GLN A 666 41.00 -6.05 8.31
N ALA A 667 39.99 -5.86 9.17
CA ALA A 667 40.21 -5.66 10.60
C ALA A 667 40.73 -6.90 11.35
N HIS A 668 40.63 -8.10 10.76
CA HIS A 668 41.34 -9.29 11.23
C HIS A 668 42.80 -9.28 10.79
N ASP A 669 43.09 -8.99 9.52
CA ASP A 669 44.45 -8.95 8.99
C ASP A 669 45.32 -7.87 9.66
N GLU A 670 44.71 -6.74 10.07
CA GLU A 670 45.36 -5.67 10.83
C GLU A 670 45.46 -5.96 12.36
N SER A 671 44.88 -7.05 12.86
CA SER A 671 44.82 -7.38 14.28
C SER A 671 46.05 -8.17 14.76
N PRO A 672 46.36 -8.22 16.07
CA PRO A 672 47.37 -9.15 16.63
C PRO A 672 46.90 -10.63 16.65
N PHE A 673 45.78 -10.94 16.00
CA PHE A 673 45.29 -12.29 15.73
C PHE A 673 45.46 -12.69 14.25
N ASN A 674 46.10 -11.85 13.43
CA ASN A 674 46.34 -12.18 12.02
C ASN A 674 47.13 -13.49 11.89
N THR A 675 46.90 -14.15 10.76
CA THR A 675 47.42 -15.49 10.48
C THR A 675 48.96 -15.57 10.51
N GLN A 676 49.67 -14.49 10.19
CA GLN A 676 51.14 -14.50 10.15
C GLN A 676 51.73 -14.38 11.56
N ASP A 677 51.30 -13.40 12.36
CA ASP A 677 51.76 -13.19 13.74
C ASP A 677 51.53 -14.46 14.59
N LEU A 678 50.38 -15.14 14.43
CA LEU A 678 50.09 -16.40 15.13
C LEU A 678 51.02 -17.55 14.72
N LYS A 679 51.27 -17.73 13.41
CA LYS A 679 52.18 -18.77 12.89
C LYS A 679 53.61 -18.55 13.35
N GLU A 680 54.12 -17.31 13.25
CA GLU A 680 55.47 -16.95 13.69
C GLU A 680 55.65 -17.13 15.20
N TRP A 681 54.65 -16.75 16.00
CA TRP A 681 54.71 -16.94 17.45
C TRP A 681 54.78 -18.41 17.85
N ILE A 682 53.92 -19.27 17.29
CA ILE A 682 53.94 -20.71 17.59
C ILE A 682 55.30 -21.32 17.22
N THR A 683 55.80 -21.08 16.01
CA THR A 683 57.12 -21.58 15.57
C THR A 683 58.27 -21.02 16.41
N GLY A 684 58.17 -19.77 16.85
CA GLY A 684 59.10 -19.17 17.80
C GLY A 684 59.11 -19.88 19.16
N LYS A 685 57.94 -20.21 19.69
CA LYS A 685 57.78 -20.90 20.99
C LYS A 685 58.17 -22.36 20.95
N GLU A 686 57.84 -23.09 19.89
CA GLU A 686 58.34 -24.45 19.64
C GLU A 686 59.88 -24.49 19.72
N LYS A 687 60.53 -23.53 19.07
CA LYS A 687 61.99 -23.42 19.05
C LYS A 687 62.59 -22.98 20.39
N GLU A 688 61.96 -22.02 21.08
CA GLU A 688 62.34 -21.58 22.43
C GLU A 688 62.27 -22.77 23.42
N LEU A 689 61.17 -23.53 23.37
CA LEU A 689 60.94 -24.70 24.23
C LEU A 689 61.94 -25.84 23.94
N SER A 690 62.18 -26.18 22.67
CA SER A 690 63.14 -27.24 22.28
C SER A 690 64.54 -26.93 22.81
N THR A 691 65.07 -25.73 22.52
CA THR A 691 66.46 -25.43 22.89
C THR A 691 66.64 -25.21 24.39
N VAL A 692 65.63 -24.69 25.10
CA VAL A 692 65.67 -24.62 26.57
C VAL A 692 65.58 -26.01 27.17
N GLY A 693 64.79 -26.93 26.59
CA GLY A 693 64.77 -28.36 26.95
C GLY A 693 66.13 -29.03 26.77
N GLU A 694 66.79 -28.83 25.62
CA GLU A 694 68.13 -29.37 25.34
C GLU A 694 69.20 -28.85 26.32
N ILE A 695 69.17 -27.56 26.67
CA ILE A 695 70.09 -26.97 27.65
C ILE A 695 69.79 -27.49 29.06
N LEU A 696 68.52 -27.58 29.43
CA LEU A 696 68.09 -28.12 30.72
C LEU A 696 68.50 -29.59 30.88
N GLN A 697 68.32 -30.40 29.83
CA GLN A 697 68.74 -31.80 29.84
C GLN A 697 70.26 -31.91 30.03
N GLN A 698 71.07 -31.10 29.33
CA GLN A 698 72.52 -31.07 29.55
C GLN A 698 72.90 -30.70 30.99
N LEU A 699 72.19 -29.74 31.61
CA LEU A 699 72.44 -29.37 33.01
C LEU A 699 72.07 -30.51 33.98
N LEU A 700 70.96 -31.20 33.74
CA LEU A 700 70.55 -32.40 34.48
C LEU A 700 71.55 -33.55 34.31
N ASP A 701 72.05 -33.77 33.08
CA ASP A 701 73.05 -34.80 32.76
C ASP A 701 74.42 -34.51 33.41
N PHE A 702 74.74 -33.24 33.68
CA PHE A 702 75.90 -32.87 34.49
C PHE A 702 75.67 -33.13 36.00
N GLY A 703 74.42 -33.28 36.43
CA GLY A 703 74.02 -33.57 37.80
C GLY A 703 73.40 -32.38 38.57
N ALA A 704 73.03 -31.29 37.88
CA ALA A 704 72.42 -30.14 38.54
C ALA A 704 70.95 -30.41 38.90
N GLU A 705 70.50 -29.92 40.06
CA GLU A 705 69.11 -30.07 40.50
C GLU A 705 68.24 -28.93 39.96
N VAL A 706 67.06 -29.25 39.41
CA VAL A 706 66.05 -28.23 39.08
C VAL A 706 65.30 -27.88 40.36
N ASN A 707 65.45 -26.65 40.85
CA ASN A 707 64.79 -26.21 42.07
C ASN A 707 63.79 -25.08 41.80
N THR A 708 62.54 -25.30 42.20
CA THR A 708 61.44 -24.35 42.12
C THR A 708 61.34 -23.41 43.33
N SER A 709 62.06 -23.68 44.42
CA SER A 709 62.15 -22.81 45.61
C SER A 709 63.59 -22.77 46.13
N LEU A 710 64.35 -21.78 45.66
CA LEU A 710 65.76 -21.59 45.99
C LEU A 710 66.00 -21.50 47.52
N ASP A 711 65.05 -20.91 48.25
CA ASP A 711 65.04 -20.75 49.71
C ASP A 711 65.29 -22.08 50.46
N THR A 712 64.77 -23.19 49.93
CA THR A 712 64.96 -24.53 50.53
C THR A 712 66.40 -25.03 50.44
N VAL A 713 67.14 -24.63 49.42
CA VAL A 713 68.55 -25.00 49.22
C VAL A 713 69.49 -24.03 49.93
N LEU A 714 69.14 -22.75 50.01
CA LEU A 714 69.89 -21.75 50.79
C LEU A 714 69.79 -21.97 52.30
N SER A 715 68.71 -22.59 52.78
CA SER A 715 68.49 -22.92 54.20
C SER A 715 69.25 -24.17 54.70
N ASP A 716 69.92 -24.92 53.82
CA ASP A 716 70.67 -26.13 54.18
C ASP A 716 72.06 -25.76 54.74
N ILE A 717 72.23 -25.87 56.06
CA ILE A 717 73.46 -25.51 56.79
C ILE A 717 74.70 -26.30 56.29
N LYS A 718 74.52 -27.40 55.56
CA LYS A 718 75.63 -28.16 54.95
C LYS A 718 76.14 -27.54 53.64
N VAL A 719 75.44 -26.55 53.09
CA VAL A 719 75.71 -25.93 51.80
C VAL A 719 76.34 -24.55 52.01
N GLU A 720 77.62 -24.43 51.66
CA GLU A 720 78.38 -23.18 51.76
C GLU A 720 78.23 -22.33 50.50
N ASN A 721 78.16 -22.96 49.33
CA ASN A 721 78.03 -22.26 48.03
C ASN A 721 76.91 -22.89 47.19
N VAL A 722 76.07 -22.04 46.58
CA VAL A 722 75.09 -22.48 45.57
C VAL A 722 75.43 -21.82 44.24
N VAL A 723 75.72 -22.64 43.24
CA VAL A 723 75.98 -22.21 41.85
C VAL A 723 74.73 -22.47 41.04
N CYS A 724 74.03 -21.41 40.62
CA CYS A 724 72.74 -21.52 39.95
C CYS A 724 72.85 -21.09 38.48
N TYR A 725 72.57 -22.00 37.55
CA TYR A 725 72.34 -21.64 36.15
C TYR A 725 70.93 -21.05 36.03
N THR A 726 70.84 -19.76 35.81
CA THR A 726 69.58 -19.02 35.77
C THR A 726 69.22 -18.66 34.33
N PHE A 727 68.09 -19.15 33.84
CA PHE A 727 67.47 -18.67 32.61
C PHE A 727 66.84 -17.30 32.86
N SER A 728 67.44 -16.26 32.27
CA SER A 728 67.25 -14.86 32.66
C SER A 728 66.28 -14.08 31.79
N SER A 729 65.67 -14.72 30.78
CA SER A 729 64.71 -14.07 29.87
C SER A 729 63.40 -14.84 29.67
N LEU A 730 63.27 -16.04 30.25
CA LEU A 730 62.05 -16.85 30.17
C LEU A 730 60.83 -16.17 30.81
N GLU A 731 61.02 -15.47 31.94
CA GLU A 731 59.94 -14.82 32.69
C GLU A 731 59.42 -13.53 32.06
N GLN A 732 60.12 -12.99 31.06
CA GLN A 732 59.77 -11.69 30.46
C GLN A 732 58.37 -11.75 29.83
N PRO A 733 57.56 -10.67 29.98
CA PRO A 733 56.21 -10.63 29.42
C PRO A 733 56.26 -10.79 27.91
N ASP A 734 55.36 -11.61 27.37
CA ASP A 734 55.32 -11.86 25.94
C ASP A 734 54.62 -10.70 25.22
N LYS A 735 55.29 -10.13 24.21
CA LYS A 735 54.82 -8.92 23.53
C LYS A 735 53.51 -9.15 22.79
N LEU A 736 53.38 -10.27 22.07
CA LEU A 736 52.17 -10.55 21.28
C LEU A 736 50.98 -10.82 22.19
N LEU A 737 51.16 -11.61 23.26
CA LEU A 737 50.10 -11.85 24.26
C LEU A 737 49.61 -10.54 24.89
N SER A 738 50.54 -9.64 25.23
CA SER A 738 50.21 -8.33 25.80
C SER A 738 49.40 -7.46 24.81
N GLU A 739 49.72 -7.53 23.52
CA GLU A 739 49.01 -6.82 22.46
C GLU A 739 47.61 -7.41 22.19
N GLN A 740 47.49 -8.74 22.16
CA GLN A 740 46.20 -9.45 22.07
C GLN A 740 45.28 -9.15 23.26
N GLU A 741 45.83 -9.18 24.48
CA GLU A 741 45.06 -8.87 25.70
C GLU A 741 44.56 -7.42 25.68
N ASN A 742 45.42 -6.46 25.29
CA ASN A 742 45.04 -5.06 25.15
C ASN A 742 43.99 -4.82 24.05
N TYR A 743 44.12 -5.51 22.91
CA TYR A 743 43.16 -5.43 21.80
C TYR A 743 41.76 -5.86 22.27
N MET A 744 41.65 -7.00 22.97
CA MET A 744 40.38 -7.48 23.52
C MET A 744 39.84 -6.65 24.69
N LYS A 745 40.72 -6.09 25.54
CA LYS A 745 40.32 -5.17 26.63
C LYS A 745 39.78 -3.84 26.12
N SER A 746 40.23 -3.39 24.95
CA SER A 746 39.71 -2.18 24.34
C SER A 746 38.24 -2.40 23.93
N ARG A 747 37.31 -1.59 24.47
CA ARG A 747 35.89 -1.57 24.05
C ARG A 747 35.67 -1.09 22.59
N LYS A 748 36.74 -1.05 21.80
CA LYS A 748 36.82 -0.67 20.40
C LYS A 748 37.73 -1.68 19.69
N MET A 749 37.33 -2.96 19.67
CA MET A 749 37.87 -3.92 18.71
C MET A 749 37.78 -3.30 17.30
N TRP A 750 38.74 -3.64 16.43
CA TRP A 750 38.86 -3.10 15.07
C TRP A 750 39.23 -1.60 14.98
N LYS A 751 40.12 -1.09 15.85
CA LYS A 751 40.86 0.15 15.57
C LYS A 751 42.35 -0.13 15.32
N ASN A 752 42.79 0.34 14.15
CA ASN A 752 44.05 0.06 13.49
C ASN A 752 45.29 0.38 14.38
N PRO A 753 46.00 -0.64 14.89
CA PRO A 753 47.25 -0.47 15.63
C PRO A 753 48.43 -0.58 14.64
N GLY A 754 48.94 0.57 14.19
CA GLY A 754 49.88 0.69 13.08
C GLY A 754 51.01 -0.35 13.08
N SER A 755 51.14 -1.06 11.95
CA SER A 755 52.07 -2.18 11.79
C SER A 755 53.53 -1.74 11.96
N THR A 756 54.16 -2.21 13.03
CA THR A 756 55.60 -2.09 13.24
C THR A 756 56.18 -3.49 13.32
N LEU A 757 57.21 -3.78 12.52
CA LEU A 757 57.85 -5.10 12.43
C LEU A 757 58.14 -5.67 13.84
N ARG A 758 57.43 -6.74 14.22
CA ARG A 758 57.45 -7.26 15.59
C ARG A 758 58.62 -8.23 15.77
N THR A 759 59.59 -7.88 16.62
CA THR A 759 60.54 -8.88 17.15
C THR A 759 59.79 -9.79 18.13
N LEU A 760 59.22 -10.89 17.62
CA LEU A 760 58.35 -11.81 18.37
C LEU A 760 59.08 -12.73 19.36
N THR A 761 60.42 -12.81 19.29
CA THR A 761 61.22 -13.67 20.20
C THR A 761 62.43 -12.93 20.75
N TRP A 762 62.73 -13.14 22.04
CA TRP A 762 64.01 -12.74 22.63
C TRP A 762 65.17 -13.65 22.17
N PHE A 763 64.84 -14.82 21.59
CA PHE A 763 65.75 -15.95 21.36
C PHE A 763 66.62 -15.81 20.10
N THR A 764 67.43 -14.75 20.05
CA THR A 764 68.33 -14.44 18.93
C THR A 764 69.60 -15.32 18.89
N GLY A 765 70.35 -15.27 17.78
CA GLY A 765 71.60 -16.04 17.60
C GLY A 765 72.67 -15.74 18.65
N ASN A 766 73.01 -14.46 18.82
CA ASN A 766 73.96 -13.96 19.84
C ASN A 766 73.57 -14.41 21.26
N ILE A 767 72.27 -14.45 21.58
CA ILE A 767 71.81 -14.90 22.90
C ILE A 767 72.00 -16.42 23.06
N ARG A 768 71.79 -17.23 22.03
CA ARG A 768 72.11 -18.67 22.07
C ARG A 768 73.60 -18.93 22.29
N GLU A 769 74.47 -18.15 21.67
CA GLU A 769 75.93 -18.24 21.83
C GLU A 769 76.33 -17.98 23.29
N LYS A 770 75.84 -16.89 23.89
CA LYS A 770 76.06 -16.59 25.32
C LYS A 770 75.51 -17.65 26.26
N MET A 771 74.32 -18.19 25.97
CA MET A 771 73.76 -19.29 26.78
C MET A 771 74.65 -20.55 26.70
N ARG A 772 75.25 -20.82 25.55
CA ARG A 772 76.20 -21.93 25.38
C ARG A 772 77.52 -21.68 26.11
N GLU A 773 78.05 -20.46 26.07
CA GLU A 773 79.25 -20.06 26.85
C GLU A 773 79.01 -20.27 28.35
N ASN A 774 77.88 -19.79 28.87
CA ASN A 774 77.47 -20.01 30.26
C ASN A 774 77.32 -21.50 30.58
N LEU A 775 76.78 -22.31 29.68
CA LEU A 775 76.62 -23.75 29.89
C LEU A 775 77.98 -24.47 30.01
N ILE A 776 78.95 -24.08 29.17
CA ILE A 776 80.33 -24.60 29.24
C ILE A 776 80.99 -24.19 30.57
N MET A 777 80.92 -22.92 30.94
CA MET A 777 81.47 -22.44 32.21
C MET A 777 80.83 -23.12 33.43
N PHE A 778 79.51 -23.36 33.40
CA PHE A 778 78.81 -24.06 34.48
C PHE A 778 79.28 -25.52 34.60
N LYS A 779 79.48 -26.21 33.48
CA LYS A 779 80.08 -27.56 33.45
C LYS A 779 81.50 -27.57 34.02
N GLU A 780 82.34 -26.62 33.64
CA GLU A 780 83.72 -26.49 34.12
C GLU A 780 83.78 -26.22 35.64
N LEU A 781 82.89 -25.37 36.16
CA LEU A 781 82.72 -25.14 37.60
C LEU A 781 82.30 -26.42 38.34
N MET A 782 81.39 -27.20 37.75
CA MET A 782 80.90 -28.44 38.37
C MET A 782 81.97 -29.54 38.38
N MET A 783 82.71 -29.73 37.28
CA MET A 783 83.81 -30.70 37.20
C MET A 783 85.02 -30.36 38.09
N SER A 784 85.14 -29.12 38.56
CA SER A 784 86.25 -28.66 39.42
C SER A 784 85.94 -28.66 40.92
N HIS A 785 84.69 -28.94 41.32
CA HIS A 785 84.24 -28.90 42.73
C HIS A 785 83.52 -30.20 43.12
N ASP A 786 84.29 -31.17 43.61
CA ASP A 786 83.77 -32.44 44.16
C ASP A 786 83.52 -32.34 45.69
N SER A 787 83.12 -31.16 46.19
CA SER A 787 82.88 -30.93 47.63
C SER A 787 81.38 -30.99 47.96
N GLN A 788 81.03 -31.74 49.00
CA GLN A 788 79.64 -31.80 49.53
C GLN A 788 79.11 -30.44 50.01
N SER A 789 79.96 -29.41 50.11
CA SER A 789 79.60 -28.04 50.51
C SER A 789 79.14 -27.14 49.36
N THR A 790 79.19 -27.59 48.10
CA THR A 790 78.72 -26.81 46.94
C THR A 790 77.58 -27.51 46.22
N LYS A 791 76.44 -26.85 46.03
CA LYS A 791 75.30 -27.37 45.24
C LYS A 791 75.17 -26.66 43.90
N PHE A 792 74.87 -27.42 42.86
CA PHE A 792 74.63 -26.95 41.49
C PHE A 792 73.14 -27.05 41.16
N VAL A 793 72.55 -25.92 40.77
CA VAL A 793 71.09 -25.77 40.67
C VAL A 793 70.72 -25.10 39.34
N VAL A 794 69.53 -25.39 38.80
CA VAL A 794 68.95 -24.68 37.65
C VAL A 794 67.67 -23.96 38.06
N SER A 795 67.52 -22.71 37.62
CA SER A 795 66.33 -21.89 37.88
C SER A 795 65.96 -20.99 36.71
N SER A 796 64.83 -20.29 36.82
CA SER A 796 64.47 -19.16 35.97
C SER A 796 64.16 -17.94 36.83
N LYS A 797 64.69 -16.78 36.44
CA LYS A 797 64.46 -15.48 37.09
C LYS A 797 64.87 -14.35 36.17
N ASP A 798 63.99 -13.38 35.86
CA ASP A 798 64.37 -12.25 34.96
C ASP A 798 65.62 -11.50 35.45
N HIS A 799 66.58 -11.26 34.54
CA HIS A 799 67.79 -10.51 34.85
C HIS A 799 68.23 -9.61 33.69
N LYS A 800 67.70 -8.38 33.67
CA LYS A 800 67.85 -7.38 32.58
C LYS A 800 69.25 -7.18 32.01
N ASN A 801 70.30 -7.25 32.84
CA ASN A 801 71.68 -6.98 32.40
C ASN A 801 72.32 -8.17 31.64
N HIS A 802 71.74 -9.37 31.73
CA HIS A 802 72.32 -10.60 31.19
C HIS A 802 71.25 -11.39 30.43
N PRO A 803 70.85 -11.00 29.20
CA PRO A 803 69.79 -11.66 28.47
C PRO A 803 70.14 -13.10 28.07
N GLY A 804 69.18 -14.02 28.19
CA GLY A 804 69.30 -15.45 27.91
C GLY A 804 69.58 -16.29 29.14
N SER A 805 70.82 -16.28 29.62
CA SER A 805 71.17 -16.88 30.91
C SER A 805 72.28 -16.12 31.63
N CYS A 806 72.43 -16.43 32.92
CA CYS A 806 73.61 -16.09 33.72
C CYS A 806 73.88 -17.19 34.75
N ILE A 807 75.11 -17.24 35.27
CA ILE A 807 75.46 -18.07 36.42
C ILE A 807 75.41 -17.17 37.66
N LEU A 808 74.56 -17.50 38.62
CA LEU A 808 74.44 -16.80 39.90
C LEU A 808 75.13 -17.60 41.00
N LEU A 809 75.90 -16.91 41.84
CA LEU A 809 76.60 -17.51 42.98
C LEU A 809 76.05 -16.92 44.29
N TYR A 810 75.52 -17.82 45.12
CA TYR A 810 75.11 -17.54 46.49
C TYR A 810 76.14 -18.13 47.45
N LYS A 811 76.47 -17.41 48.52
CA LYS A 811 77.48 -17.80 49.51
C LYS A 811 76.91 -17.75 50.92
N ASN A 812 77.26 -18.73 51.74
CA ASN A 812 76.94 -18.82 53.17
C ASN A 812 75.45 -18.58 53.48
N GLY A 813 74.55 -19.08 52.62
CA GLY A 813 73.10 -18.92 52.75
C GLY A 813 72.57 -17.48 52.54
N CYS A 814 73.34 -16.54 51.99
CA CYS A 814 72.83 -15.21 51.65
C CYS A 814 71.92 -15.23 50.41
N ASP A 815 70.81 -14.50 50.48
CA ASP A 815 69.85 -14.29 49.37
C ASP A 815 70.40 -13.40 48.24
N GLU A 816 71.41 -12.56 48.54
CA GLU A 816 72.05 -11.69 47.57
C GLU A 816 73.02 -12.45 46.65
N ALA A 817 72.50 -12.86 45.49
CA ALA A 817 73.26 -13.52 44.45
C ALA A 817 74.26 -12.57 43.79
N VAL A 818 75.50 -13.02 43.59
CA VAL A 818 76.48 -12.32 42.75
C VAL A 818 76.59 -13.05 41.42
N CYS A 819 76.43 -12.34 40.30
CA CYS A 819 76.68 -12.93 38.98
C CYS A 819 78.15 -13.39 38.91
N PHE A 820 78.37 -14.65 38.56
CA PHE A 820 79.71 -15.17 38.34
C PHE A 820 80.28 -14.53 37.08
N THR A 821 81.53 -14.09 37.17
CA THR A 821 82.32 -13.60 36.04
C THR A 821 83.65 -14.32 36.09
N PRO A 822 84.05 -15.05 35.03
CA PRO A 822 85.34 -15.72 35.01
C PRO A 822 86.49 -14.68 35.04
N PRO A 823 87.66 -15.03 35.58
CA PRO A 823 88.86 -14.22 35.41
C PRO A 823 89.20 -14.15 33.91
N SER A 824 89.60 -12.97 33.43
CA SER A 824 90.17 -12.81 32.09
C SER A 824 91.38 -13.73 31.93
N GLN A 825 91.57 -14.28 30.73
CA GLN A 825 92.78 -15.05 30.43
C GLN A 825 94.02 -14.15 30.66
N PRO A 826 94.97 -14.55 31.52
CA PRO A 826 96.14 -13.71 31.80
C PRO A 826 97.07 -13.69 30.58
N VAL A 827 97.75 -12.57 30.38
CA VAL A 827 98.81 -12.45 29.37
C VAL A 827 100.01 -13.31 29.78
N CYS A 828 100.75 -13.84 28.81
CA CYS A 828 101.97 -14.60 29.08
C CYS A 828 102.96 -13.80 29.94
N PRO A 829 103.69 -14.45 30.88
CA PRO A 829 104.82 -13.81 31.54
C PRO A 829 105.94 -13.54 30.51
N VAL A 830 106.74 -12.51 30.74
CA VAL A 830 107.85 -12.10 29.85
C VAL A 830 109.17 -12.30 30.59
N ILE A 831 110.14 -12.98 29.97
CA ILE A 831 111.48 -13.15 30.56
C ILE A 831 112.19 -11.79 30.52
N GLU A 832 112.58 -11.27 31.69
CA GLU A 832 113.40 -10.05 31.79
C GLU A 832 114.90 -10.39 31.88
N GLU A 833 115.26 -11.45 32.60
CA GLU A 833 116.66 -11.83 32.81
C GLU A 833 116.79 -13.32 33.14
N VAL A 834 117.86 -13.96 32.68
CA VAL A 834 118.32 -15.29 33.13
C VAL A 834 119.72 -15.10 33.73
N LYS A 835 119.96 -15.68 34.91
CA LYS A 835 121.23 -15.59 35.65
C LYS A 835 121.52 -16.92 36.32
N GLY A 836 122.27 -17.78 35.63
CA GLY A 836 122.54 -19.16 36.04
C GLY A 836 121.23 -19.91 36.33
N GLN A 837 121.10 -20.42 37.55
CA GLN A 837 119.93 -21.12 38.09
C GLN A 837 118.67 -20.27 38.36
N ASN A 838 118.68 -18.97 38.01
CA ASN A 838 117.58 -18.04 38.28
C ASN A 838 117.00 -17.44 37.00
N VAL A 839 115.66 -17.34 36.93
CA VAL A 839 114.93 -16.72 35.81
C VAL A 839 113.99 -15.64 36.37
N VAL A 840 114.20 -14.39 35.98
CA VAL A 840 113.36 -13.24 36.35
C VAL A 840 112.29 -13.02 35.28
N LEU A 841 111.03 -13.05 35.69
CA LEU A 841 109.87 -12.92 34.80
C LEU A 841 109.02 -11.71 35.18
N LYS A 842 108.72 -10.85 34.21
CA LYS A 842 107.63 -9.88 34.31
C LYS A 842 106.30 -10.60 34.24
N VAL A 843 105.40 -10.31 35.18
CA VAL A 843 104.07 -10.94 35.28
C VAL A 843 102.98 -9.91 35.01
N PRO A 844 101.84 -10.31 34.41
CA PRO A 844 100.73 -9.39 34.12
C PRO A 844 100.05 -8.89 35.40
N PRO A 845 99.41 -7.71 35.37
CA PRO A 845 98.58 -7.25 36.48
C PRO A 845 97.35 -8.14 36.65
N SER A 846 96.88 -8.32 37.90
CA SER A 846 95.62 -9.01 38.19
C SER A 846 94.41 -8.15 37.84
N TYR A 847 93.46 -8.69 37.06
CA TYR A 847 92.20 -8.03 36.72
C TYR A 847 91.15 -8.20 37.84
N SER A 848 90.07 -7.41 37.80
CA SER A 848 89.06 -7.33 38.88
C SER A 848 88.33 -8.64 39.22
N ALA A 849 88.29 -9.62 38.31
CA ALA A 849 87.71 -10.94 38.55
C ALA A 849 88.75 -12.01 39.01
N THR A 850 90.04 -11.66 39.02
CA THR A 850 91.14 -12.52 39.50
C THR A 850 91.28 -12.39 41.01
N VAL A 851 91.12 -13.50 41.74
CA VAL A 851 91.31 -13.58 43.20
C VAL A 851 92.79 -13.78 43.54
N GLU A 852 93.49 -14.61 42.77
CA GLU A 852 94.93 -14.88 42.93
C GLU A 852 95.56 -15.08 41.54
N LEU A 853 96.81 -14.64 41.34
CA LEU A 853 97.58 -14.94 40.15
C LEU A 853 98.75 -15.86 40.54
N ARG A 854 98.94 -16.96 39.81
CA ARG A 854 100.03 -17.91 40.04
C ARG A 854 100.90 -18.04 38.81
N LEU A 855 102.21 -18.07 39.00
CA LEU A 855 103.18 -18.43 37.97
C LEU A 855 103.42 -19.94 38.06
N LEU A 856 103.11 -20.67 36.99
CA LEU A 856 103.28 -22.11 36.90
C LEU A 856 104.50 -22.41 36.03
N TYR A 857 105.40 -23.26 36.50
CA TYR A 857 106.59 -23.69 35.76
C TYR A 857 106.87 -25.18 35.95
N LYS A 858 107.45 -25.82 34.95
CA LYS A 858 107.89 -27.23 34.99
C LYS A 858 109.04 -27.48 34.03
N LEU A 859 109.75 -28.60 34.21
CA LEU A 859 110.64 -29.09 33.16
C LEU A 859 109.82 -29.44 31.92
N LYS A 860 110.36 -29.21 30.72
CA LYS A 860 109.68 -29.58 29.46
C LYS A 860 109.35 -31.08 29.36
N GLN A 861 110.13 -31.92 30.03
CA GLN A 861 109.92 -33.38 30.09
C GLN A 861 108.95 -33.82 31.22
N ASP A 862 108.59 -32.93 32.15
CA ASP A 862 107.68 -33.23 33.25
C ASP A 862 106.20 -33.05 32.86
N THR A 863 105.33 -33.73 33.60
CA THR A 863 103.86 -33.60 33.50
C THR A 863 103.25 -32.74 34.62
N VAL A 864 103.95 -32.56 35.74
CA VAL A 864 103.48 -31.83 36.93
C VAL A 864 103.96 -30.38 36.90
N TRP A 865 103.06 -29.44 37.22
CA TRP A 865 103.38 -28.01 37.30
C TRP A 865 103.71 -27.60 38.74
N THR A 866 104.85 -26.95 38.93
CA THR A 866 105.19 -26.26 40.18
C THR A 866 104.60 -24.86 40.17
N SER A 867 103.86 -24.49 41.22
CA SER A 867 103.21 -23.18 41.33
C SER A 867 103.95 -22.23 42.28
N LYS A 868 104.21 -21.00 41.84
CA LYS A 868 104.67 -19.89 42.67
C LYS A 868 103.60 -18.79 42.69
N PRO A 869 103.05 -18.39 43.86
CA PRO A 869 102.07 -17.30 43.91
C PRO A 869 102.72 -15.97 43.54
N VAL A 870 101.97 -15.13 42.81
CA VAL A 870 102.34 -13.74 42.52
C VAL A 870 101.65 -12.87 43.56
N GLN A 871 102.40 -12.06 44.31
CA GLN A 871 101.78 -11.14 45.25
C GLN A 871 100.99 -10.05 44.51
N LYS A 872 99.98 -9.51 45.18
CA LYS A 872 99.20 -8.40 44.64
C LYS A 872 100.13 -7.21 44.35
N ASP A 873 99.97 -6.61 43.18
CA ASP A 873 100.79 -5.50 42.67
C ASP A 873 102.29 -5.85 42.44
N GLN A 874 102.67 -7.13 42.49
CA GLN A 874 104.01 -7.59 42.11
C GLN A 874 104.14 -7.65 40.58
N HIS A 875 105.11 -6.92 40.02
CA HIS A 875 105.34 -6.87 38.57
C HIS A 875 106.43 -7.83 38.07
N THR A 876 107.31 -8.31 38.94
CA THR A 876 108.40 -9.23 38.61
C THR A 876 108.52 -10.36 39.62
N VAL A 877 108.74 -11.58 39.13
CA VAL A 877 108.86 -12.81 39.91
C VAL A 877 110.10 -13.56 39.47
N THR A 878 111.03 -13.76 40.40
CA THR A 878 112.22 -14.59 40.17
C THR A 878 111.91 -16.05 40.51
N LEU A 879 112.04 -16.95 39.54
CA LEU A 879 112.22 -18.39 39.78
C LEU A 879 113.68 -18.64 40.15
N THR A 880 113.90 -19.45 41.18
CA THR A 880 115.22 -19.76 41.74
C THR A 880 115.40 -21.28 41.79
N ASP A 881 116.65 -21.71 41.98
CA ASP A 881 116.99 -23.13 42.19
C ASP A 881 116.61 -24.04 40.99
N LEU A 882 116.60 -23.46 39.78
CA LEU A 882 116.38 -24.19 38.54
C LEU A 882 117.66 -24.90 38.11
N ARG A 883 117.55 -26.08 37.48
CA ARG A 883 118.72 -26.83 36.98
C ARG A 883 119.38 -26.05 35.84
N GLU A 884 120.71 -25.99 35.82
CA GLU A 884 121.52 -25.40 34.73
C GLU A 884 121.27 -26.10 33.38
N GLU A 885 121.49 -25.38 32.28
CA GLU A 885 121.36 -25.85 30.88
C GLU A 885 120.02 -26.57 30.53
N THR A 886 118.95 -26.28 31.26
CA THR A 886 117.71 -27.08 31.21
C THR A 886 116.50 -26.25 30.72
N GLU A 887 115.69 -26.83 29.83
CA GLU A 887 114.52 -26.17 29.25
C GLU A 887 113.26 -26.31 30.13
N TYR A 888 112.74 -25.15 30.58
CA TYR A 888 111.53 -25.02 31.38
C TYR A 888 110.36 -24.46 30.56
N GLU A 889 109.17 -24.97 30.84
CA GLU A 889 107.89 -24.47 30.34
C GLU A 889 107.20 -23.65 31.42
N ILE A 890 106.74 -22.43 31.09
CA ILE A 890 106.21 -21.46 32.06
C ILE A 890 104.92 -20.81 31.55
N LYS A 891 103.94 -20.61 32.41
CA LYS A 891 102.67 -19.90 32.13
C LYS A 891 102.13 -19.20 33.38
N CYS A 892 101.24 -18.23 33.20
CA CYS A 892 100.46 -17.62 34.29
C CYS A 892 99.09 -18.27 34.39
N ALA A 893 98.60 -18.50 35.60
CA ALA A 893 97.25 -18.99 35.89
C ALA A 893 96.51 -17.96 36.75
N ALA A 894 95.43 -17.40 36.23
CA ALA A 894 94.53 -16.51 36.95
C ALA A 894 93.47 -17.35 37.66
N LEU A 895 93.52 -17.39 38.99
CA LEU A 895 92.56 -18.06 39.85
C LEU A 895 91.39 -17.11 40.14
N GLY A 896 90.18 -17.47 39.73
CA GLY A 896 88.95 -16.72 39.97
C GLY A 896 88.26 -17.08 41.29
N LYS A 897 87.03 -16.58 41.45
CA LYS A 897 86.10 -17.10 42.49
C LYS A 897 85.84 -18.59 42.23
N LEU A 898 85.58 -19.36 43.29
CA LEU A 898 85.42 -20.82 43.21
C LEU A 898 86.60 -21.48 42.48
N ASN A 899 87.85 -21.12 42.82
CA ASN A 899 89.09 -21.70 42.27
C ASN A 899 89.20 -21.81 40.73
N TYR A 900 88.30 -21.18 39.98
CA TYR A 900 88.17 -21.39 38.54
C TYR A 900 89.35 -20.74 37.83
N THR A 901 90.15 -21.54 37.14
CA THR A 901 91.42 -21.11 36.55
C THR A 901 91.29 -20.77 35.08
N ARG A 902 91.96 -19.68 34.68
CA ARG A 902 92.28 -19.40 33.28
C ARG A 902 93.78 -19.22 33.13
N ASP A 903 94.37 -20.02 32.24
CA ASP A 903 95.80 -20.05 31.99
C ASP A 903 96.17 -19.19 30.78
N SER A 904 97.32 -18.52 30.85
CA SER A 904 97.97 -17.92 29.69
C SER A 904 98.47 -19.02 28.74
N ASP A 905 98.80 -18.62 27.51
CA ASP A 905 99.67 -19.46 26.69
C ASP A 905 101.03 -19.66 27.38
N MET A 906 101.77 -20.64 26.91
CA MET A 906 102.99 -21.14 27.54
C MET A 906 104.23 -20.62 26.81
N ILE A 907 105.17 -20.07 27.57
CA ILE A 907 106.51 -19.70 27.11
C ILE A 907 107.55 -20.75 27.50
N ARG A 908 108.74 -20.68 26.89
CA ARG A 908 109.88 -21.56 27.17
C ARG A 908 111.13 -20.75 27.49
N VAL A 909 111.94 -21.23 28.41
CA VAL A 909 113.23 -20.64 28.81
C VAL A 909 114.26 -21.74 29.01
N ILE A 910 115.52 -21.46 28.72
CA ILE A 910 116.67 -22.32 29.05
C ILE A 910 117.51 -21.56 30.06
N THR A 911 117.93 -22.24 31.13
CA THR A 911 118.82 -21.71 32.17
C THR A 911 120.28 -21.66 31.71
N GLU A 912 121.04 -20.71 32.24
CA GLU A 912 122.46 -20.52 31.93
C GLU A 912 123.35 -21.22 32.98
N VAL A 913 124.67 -21.23 32.72
CA VAL A 913 125.72 -21.76 33.62
C VAL A 913 126.14 -20.69 34.63
#